data_AF-A0AAD4CM73-F1
#
_entry.id   AF-A0AAD4CM73-F1
#
_cell.length_a   1.000
_cell.length_b   1.000
_cell.length_c   1.000
_cell.angle_alpha   90.00
_cell.angle_beta   90.00
_cell.angle_gamma   90.00
#
_symmetry.space_group_name_H-M   'P 1'
#
loop_
_entity.id
_entity.type
_entity.pdbx_description
1 polymer ?
#
loop_
_entity_poly.entity_id
_entity_poly.type
_entity_poly.pdbx_seq_one_letter_code
_entity_poly.pdbx_strand_id
1 'polypeptide(L)'
;MPGPSRAQVKLACLACRASKTRCDGKRPCTFLDSIMGLVSPLSDVQDTSRNPPDASILESPIVTGHQSTAAANLDFLNTDQVNLLTLRGYETDEDLLVLPCYIAVTMARQKETPILIGAEYRINAYYVFIHPYFPLLPRNAASIYQDCPIGHSLRTGCVDKSLLPSWPSNPFTLSLLSILVLIPHPDDRLANCEEGVELRRSYAELYARAALEAVEDSIERSSSTNHRNRTQNMTDDQSDLHPNVPKKLEPVLSLALLSLYEYCQRGSKSRMRIRANHALTTAMDMGLHSLAPNMPEGFDAHRRAWWMAVFLVYHSSILNDLSPIILADDRRITTPYPEFRGCLEAWPLVVKAHDALLQSFRIARELTNGNNTRRPSNSLKDRIRNLDSCISSLASESDRSRCVTNQQGSESSASRNMWVVARAIIHTSRIALHKFRAFLDHPIPLETGSELKSINDVEYLHNPQSLLPSRTAQIQSIFPFTEQESAKICLKSALVVSRIFRDLPSPNPNYSDTESDQTAETCKTRPGTASAIHGSPRSIPYLACCELQSFYVLVMLLRRVRASAYLGDISSCYYLLANPQPESEVQDAERLLEELRNALISLKTSIQADTVFGGVIETAQMHFFSHYVVAIGLLATALPITQAYATSRSAMPRTVVTTDMEQDDLASLIRYLLYTNELDTQGIIYTSSRYHWAGDGNGTKFFIPDREYTTPQWTWRWTGTRTIQDIVLKAYAQIYPNILCHDPFYPTPDQLLSTVKIGNIDFEGEMDHDTEGSNLIRSLLLDSTDTRPLYLQAWGGTNTIARALKSIEEQYSGSRHWAQTRNAISRKAVILASGFQDNAYTDYIAPHWPQIRVEDLSAGYKTWGYNCNQGQGNERGLPNDNLYFTGDWIKANIQTGPYGKLYRSWLDGQSMPGDAQDTFGNATEAALRDSFCKPLGVYDFLSEGDNVVFNPLLTTGLQDPSDPTLGGWGGRATQNTTSPNLWQMVDSEKNQSGAEIANYTTNRWAAAVQNDFAARMQWTLTPNYERGNHPPSVDILNGTTTRKAHAGSTVTLVGKVHDPDDDSVAVSWWQFFEEGTYPGSVAVTESGHNQVDVTIPDDAKAGATISIVMQGTDSGHFPLTRYSRVFVHVI
;
A
#
# COMPACT_ATOMS: atom_id res chain seq x y z
N MET A 1 -52.10 -48.19 9.90
CA MET A 1 -51.07 -47.86 8.90
C MET A 1 -50.77 -46.37 9.00
N PRO A 2 -49.51 -45.92 9.04
CA PRO A 2 -49.17 -44.50 9.03
C PRO A 2 -49.29 -43.90 7.62
N GLY A 3 -49.67 -42.63 7.53
CA GLY A 3 -49.74 -41.88 6.26
C GLY A 3 -48.38 -41.44 5.73
N PRO A 4 -48.30 -40.95 4.47
CA PRO A 4 -47.03 -40.63 3.83
C PRO A 4 -46.34 -39.42 4.48
N SER A 5 -45.05 -39.57 4.77
CA SER A 5 -44.23 -38.52 5.38
C SER A 5 -43.96 -37.37 4.39
N ARG A 6 -44.08 -36.13 4.87
CA ARG A 6 -43.50 -34.97 4.17
C ARG A 6 -41.98 -35.15 4.08
N ALA A 7 -41.42 -35.01 2.89
CA ALA A 7 -39.98 -35.07 2.67
C ALA A 7 -39.26 -33.91 3.39
N GLN A 8 -38.11 -34.22 4.00
CA GLN A 8 -37.25 -33.22 4.62
C GLN A 8 -36.69 -32.25 3.57
N VAL A 9 -36.69 -30.95 3.90
CA VAL A 9 -35.95 -29.93 3.13
C VAL A 9 -34.45 -30.14 3.37
N LYS A 10 -33.74 -30.70 2.38
CA LYS A 10 -32.28 -30.84 2.46
C LYS A 10 -31.61 -29.46 2.39
N LEU A 11 -30.75 -29.14 3.37
CA LEU A 11 -29.88 -27.96 3.27
C LEU A 11 -28.89 -28.14 2.11
N ALA A 12 -28.76 -27.11 1.27
CA ALA A 12 -27.70 -27.02 0.28
C ALA A 12 -26.34 -26.76 0.96
N CYS A 13 -25.27 -27.36 0.44
CA CYS A 13 -23.90 -27.16 0.93
C CYS A 13 -23.39 -25.73 0.65
N LEU A 14 -22.31 -25.34 1.35
CA LEU A 14 -21.72 -24.00 1.26
C LEU A 14 -21.31 -23.61 -0.17
N ALA A 15 -20.72 -24.53 -0.94
CA ALA A 15 -20.31 -24.28 -2.33
C ALA A 15 -21.50 -23.96 -3.26
N CYS A 16 -22.61 -24.72 -3.16
CA CYS A 16 -23.82 -24.44 -3.93
C CYS A 16 -24.56 -23.17 -3.46
N ARG A 17 -24.47 -22.81 -2.17
CA ARG A 17 -24.98 -21.52 -1.67
C ARG A 17 -24.19 -20.34 -2.21
N ALA A 18 -22.86 -20.43 -2.25
CA ALA A 18 -21.99 -19.39 -2.80
C ALA A 18 -22.22 -19.18 -4.31
N SER A 19 -22.41 -20.26 -5.07
CA SER A 19 -22.62 -20.23 -6.53
C SER A 19 -24.08 -20.11 -6.98
N LYS A 20 -25.06 -20.02 -6.05
CA LYS A 20 -26.51 -20.02 -6.32
C LYS A 20 -27.02 -21.20 -7.18
N THR A 21 -26.34 -22.35 -7.16
CA THR A 21 -26.70 -23.56 -7.93
C THR A 21 -27.49 -24.58 -7.10
N ARG A 22 -28.23 -25.47 -7.78
CA ARG A 22 -29.16 -26.42 -7.13
C ARG A 22 -28.45 -27.73 -6.74
N CYS A 23 -28.25 -27.93 -5.44
CA CYS A 23 -27.62 -29.13 -4.88
C CYS A 23 -28.60 -30.34 -4.85
N ASP A 24 -28.24 -31.47 -5.45
CA ASP A 24 -29.06 -32.70 -5.45
C ASP A 24 -28.76 -33.66 -4.28
N GLY A 25 -27.59 -33.50 -3.65
CA GLY A 25 -27.14 -34.30 -2.52
C GLY A 25 -26.91 -35.78 -2.84
N LYS A 26 -26.56 -36.13 -4.08
CA LYS A 26 -26.25 -37.51 -4.52
C LYS A 26 -24.80 -37.73 -4.96
N ARG A 27 -24.00 -36.66 -5.14
CA ARG A 27 -22.56 -36.71 -5.42
C ARG A 27 -21.83 -35.67 -4.56
N PRO A 28 -20.55 -35.88 -4.20
CA PRO A 28 -19.74 -34.83 -3.56
C PRO A 28 -19.53 -33.67 -4.54
N CYS A 29 -19.73 -32.44 -4.09
CA CYS A 29 -19.51 -31.24 -4.90
C CYS A 29 -18.03 -30.84 -4.82
N THR A 30 -17.21 -31.27 -5.79
CA THR A 30 -15.80 -30.85 -5.89
C THR A 30 -15.68 -29.46 -6.50
N PHE A 31 -14.68 -28.68 -6.05
CA PHE A 31 -14.43 -27.29 -6.48
C PHE A 31 -13.17 -27.19 -7.38
N LEU A 32 -12.75 -28.29 -8.01
CA LEU A 32 -11.42 -28.39 -8.65
C LEU A 32 -11.40 -29.03 -10.06
N ASP A 33 -12.55 -29.49 -10.59
CA ASP A 33 -12.59 -30.27 -11.85
C ASP A 33 -13.20 -29.50 -13.05
N SER A 34 -13.35 -28.17 -12.99
CA SER A 34 -13.92 -27.38 -14.10
C SER A 34 -12.88 -26.70 -15.01
N ILE A 35 -11.60 -27.05 -14.88
CA ILE A 35 -10.52 -26.60 -15.79
C ILE A 35 -9.82 -27.84 -16.34
N MET A 36 -10.27 -28.23 -17.55
CA MET A 36 -9.73 -29.19 -18.54
C MET A 36 -10.75 -30.27 -18.93
N GLY A 37 -11.00 -30.42 -20.24
CA GLY A 37 -11.68 -31.61 -20.79
C GLY A 37 -12.86 -31.40 -21.74
N LEU A 38 -12.73 -30.55 -22.77
CA LEU A 38 -13.43 -30.82 -24.04
C LEU A 38 -12.44 -31.55 -24.97
N VAL A 39 -12.72 -32.85 -25.19
CA VAL A 39 -12.37 -33.74 -26.32
C VAL A 39 -12.35 -35.17 -25.79
N SER A 40 -13.19 -36.02 -26.36
CA SER A 40 -13.20 -37.48 -26.12
C SER A 40 -12.59 -38.19 -27.31
N PRO A 41 -11.65 -39.13 -27.14
CA PRO A 41 -11.24 -40.04 -28.21
C PRO A 41 -12.13 -41.28 -28.26
N LEU A 42 -12.34 -41.82 -29.47
CA LEU A 42 -13.02 -43.09 -29.71
C LEU A 42 -12.02 -44.24 -29.85
N SER A 43 -12.47 -45.43 -29.42
CA SER A 43 -12.03 -46.79 -29.81
C SER A 43 -10.62 -47.27 -29.46
N ASP A 44 -10.59 -48.43 -28.79
CA ASP A 44 -9.44 -49.32 -28.58
C ASP A 44 -8.83 -49.85 -29.89
N VAL A 45 -7.49 -49.97 -29.95
CA VAL A 45 -6.80 -51.14 -30.54
C VAL A 45 -5.53 -51.47 -29.74
N GLN A 46 -5.59 -52.64 -29.10
CA GLN A 46 -4.54 -53.62 -28.75
C GLN A 46 -3.02 -53.33 -29.00
N ASP A 47 -2.27 -53.49 -27.89
CA ASP A 47 -1.25 -54.55 -27.67
C ASP A 47 0.11 -54.50 -28.42
N THR A 48 1.20 -54.23 -27.69
CA THR A 48 2.21 -55.26 -27.29
C THR A 48 3.48 -54.67 -26.64
N SER A 49 4.12 -55.48 -25.79
CA SER A 49 5.35 -55.19 -25.02
C SER A 49 6.66 -55.28 -25.82
N ARG A 50 7.73 -54.56 -25.41
CA ARG A 50 9.01 -55.16 -24.88
C ARG A 50 10.14 -54.15 -24.51
N ASN A 51 11.05 -54.68 -23.70
CA ASN A 51 12.17 -54.07 -22.93
C ASN A 51 13.42 -53.62 -23.75
N PRO A 52 14.40 -52.90 -23.11
CA PRO A 52 15.61 -52.31 -23.72
C PRO A 52 16.81 -53.30 -23.80
N PRO A 53 18.07 -52.87 -24.12
CA PRO A 53 19.03 -52.52 -23.06
C PRO A 53 20.22 -51.54 -23.39
N ASP A 54 20.92 -51.12 -22.31
CA ASP A 54 22.37 -50.87 -22.07
C ASP A 54 23.34 -50.16 -23.05
N ALA A 55 24.19 -49.26 -22.47
CA ALA A 55 25.67 -49.32 -22.53
C ALA A 55 26.35 -48.35 -21.53
N SER A 56 27.64 -48.57 -21.21
CA SER A 56 28.33 -48.03 -20.01
C SER A 56 29.73 -47.41 -20.22
N ILE A 57 30.08 -46.42 -19.38
CA ILE A 57 31.38 -46.14 -18.70
C ILE A 57 32.72 -46.24 -19.48
N LEU A 58 33.52 -45.16 -19.44
CA LEU A 58 35.00 -45.08 -19.25
C LEU A 58 35.35 -43.57 -19.05
N GLU A 59 35.76 -43.10 -17.88
CA GLU A 59 37.11 -43.07 -17.26
C GLU A 59 38.03 -41.88 -17.66
N SER A 60 38.81 -41.43 -16.66
CA SER A 60 39.63 -40.20 -16.63
C SER A 60 41.06 -40.36 -17.18
N PRO A 61 41.90 -39.31 -17.14
CA PRO A 61 42.92 -39.33 -16.07
C PRO A 61 43.22 -37.98 -15.37
N ILE A 62 43.91 -38.11 -14.23
CA ILE A 62 44.33 -37.08 -13.25
C ILE A 62 45.79 -36.66 -13.51
N VAL A 63 46.26 -35.49 -13.01
CA VAL A 63 47.57 -35.31 -12.30
C VAL A 63 47.73 -33.90 -11.68
N THR A 64 47.47 -33.84 -10.36
CA THR A 64 48.15 -33.13 -9.24
C THR A 64 48.66 -31.66 -9.31
N GLY A 65 48.37 -30.88 -8.25
CA GLY A 65 49.40 -30.64 -7.21
C GLY A 65 49.57 -29.24 -6.57
N HIS A 66 49.18 -29.11 -5.28
CA HIS A 66 49.77 -28.22 -4.23
C HIS A 66 49.58 -26.67 -4.35
N GLN A 67 49.58 -25.85 -3.28
CA GLN A 67 49.54 -26.07 -1.82
C GLN A 67 48.97 -24.83 -1.08
N SER A 68 48.65 -24.99 0.21
CA SER A 68 48.16 -23.96 1.15
C SER A 68 49.25 -22.95 1.57
N THR A 69 48.87 -21.71 1.91
CA THR A 69 49.34 -21.03 3.14
C THR A 69 48.27 -20.07 3.67
N ALA A 70 48.27 -19.83 4.98
CA ALA A 70 47.49 -18.81 5.68
C ALA A 70 48.43 -17.95 6.52
N ALA A 71 48.11 -16.66 6.69
CA ALA A 71 48.71 -15.80 7.71
C ALA A 71 47.76 -14.66 8.08
N ALA A 72 47.55 -14.46 9.38
CA ALA A 72 46.87 -13.29 9.92
C ALA A 72 47.89 -12.19 10.26
N ASN A 73 47.42 -10.96 10.44
CA ASN A 73 48.01 -9.98 11.36
C ASN A 73 46.93 -8.97 11.79
N LEU A 74 46.58 -8.99 13.08
CA LEU A 74 46.13 -7.80 13.79
C LEU A 74 47.38 -6.94 14.07
N ASP A 75 47.26 -5.61 14.19
CA ASP A 75 47.08 -4.95 15.51
C ASP A 75 47.38 -3.42 15.54
N PHE A 76 46.83 -2.80 16.60
CA PHE A 76 47.23 -1.55 17.29
C PHE A 76 46.87 -0.13 16.78
N LEU A 77 45.94 0.47 17.56
CA LEU A 77 45.88 1.87 18.08
C LEU A 77 45.52 3.00 17.08
N ASN A 78 44.79 4.06 17.47
CA ASN A 78 44.51 4.53 18.84
C ASN A 78 43.11 5.16 18.98
N THR A 79 42.43 4.92 20.11
CA THR A 79 41.27 5.71 20.56
C THR A 79 41.72 7.01 21.22
N ASP A 80 40.78 7.98 21.24
CA ASP A 80 40.70 9.18 22.09
C ASP A 80 40.91 10.54 21.39
N GLN A 81 39.85 11.01 20.74
CA GLN A 81 39.31 12.32 21.10
C GLN A 81 37.78 12.36 21.00
N VAL A 82 37.13 12.50 22.16
CA VAL A 82 35.70 12.78 22.28
C VAL A 82 35.43 14.20 21.83
N ASN A 83 34.61 14.38 20.79
CA ASN A 83 33.79 15.57 20.52
C ASN A 83 32.62 15.13 19.62
N LEU A 84 31.39 15.15 20.13
CA LEU A 84 30.34 16.12 19.79
C LEU A 84 29.91 16.14 18.30
N LEU A 85 28.59 16.00 18.08
CA LEU A 85 27.82 16.13 16.83
C LEU A 85 27.51 14.85 16.02
N THR A 86 26.96 13.82 16.66
CA THR A 86 26.05 12.84 16.02
C THR A 86 24.59 13.11 16.41
N LEU A 87 24.03 14.22 15.89
CA LEU A 87 22.61 14.56 15.96
C LEU A 87 22.25 15.45 14.77
N ARG A 88 21.85 14.84 13.64
CA ARG A 88 21.07 15.44 12.53
C ARG A 88 20.75 14.39 11.45
N GLY A 89 19.99 13.37 11.83
CA GLY A 89 19.12 12.68 10.86
C GLY A 89 17.76 13.38 10.92
N TYR A 90 17.38 14.11 9.87
CA TYR A 90 16.04 14.68 9.76
C TYR A 90 15.14 13.64 9.07
N GLU A 91 14.34 12.91 9.84
CA GLU A 91 13.14 12.27 9.29
C GLU A 91 12.27 13.36 8.63
N THR A 92 11.71 13.09 7.46
CA THR A 92 10.86 14.08 6.81
C THR A 92 9.50 14.15 7.50
N ASP A 93 8.84 15.29 7.41
CA ASP A 93 7.55 15.52 8.06
C ASP A 93 6.41 14.67 7.49
N GLU A 94 6.62 13.99 6.36
CA GLU A 94 5.69 13.05 5.74
C GLU A 94 5.84 11.63 6.29
N ASP A 95 7.06 11.20 6.62
CA ASP A 95 7.35 9.90 7.26
C ASP A 95 6.59 9.74 8.58
N LEU A 96 6.46 10.82 9.36
CA LEU A 96 5.67 10.89 10.60
C LEU A 96 4.19 10.51 10.43
N LEU A 97 3.63 10.71 9.23
CA LEU A 97 2.21 10.50 8.93
C LEU A 97 1.89 9.11 8.38
N VAL A 98 2.91 8.35 7.98
CA VAL A 98 2.79 6.97 7.50
C VAL A 98 3.07 5.99 8.64
N LEU A 99 2.05 5.23 9.06
CA LEU A 99 2.29 4.01 9.85
C LEU A 99 2.87 2.96 8.89
N PRO A 100 4.06 2.35 9.16
CA PRO A 100 4.64 1.41 8.23
C PRO A 100 3.75 0.18 8.06
N CYS A 101 3.30 -0.06 6.83
CA CYS A 101 2.90 -1.40 6.44
C CYS A 101 4.13 -2.32 6.53
N TYR A 102 3.92 -3.55 6.99
CA TYR A 102 5.00 -4.50 7.25
C TYR A 102 5.80 -4.80 5.97
N ILE A 103 7.09 -4.45 5.96
CA ILE A 103 8.06 -4.96 4.99
C ILE A 103 8.61 -6.27 5.54
N ALA A 104 8.23 -7.39 4.92
CA ALA A 104 8.82 -8.69 5.22
C ALA A 104 10.17 -8.82 4.48
N VAL A 105 11.27 -8.89 5.22
CA VAL A 105 12.60 -9.17 4.65
C VAL A 105 12.67 -10.64 4.25
N THR A 106 12.58 -10.94 2.95
CA THR A 106 12.85 -12.27 2.41
C THR A 106 14.36 -12.53 2.34
N MET A 107 14.95 -12.95 3.47
CA MET A 107 16.30 -13.53 3.46
C MET A 107 16.31 -14.91 2.77
N ALA A 108 17.46 -15.28 2.22
CA ALA A 108 17.62 -16.46 1.37
C ALA A 108 17.22 -17.78 2.06
N ARG A 109 16.61 -18.68 1.29
CA ARG A 109 16.14 -20.00 1.75
C ARG A 109 17.26 -20.87 2.35
N GLN A 110 17.32 -20.93 3.66
CA GLN A 110 17.51 -22.20 4.37
C GLN A 110 16.17 -22.66 4.94
N LYS A 111 16.01 -23.96 5.21
CA LYS A 111 14.77 -24.54 5.77
C LYS A 111 14.66 -24.23 7.27
N GLU A 112 14.49 -22.95 7.61
CA GLU A 112 14.11 -22.54 8.96
C GLU A 112 12.60 -22.72 9.15
N THR A 113 12.19 -23.02 10.38
CA THR A 113 10.82 -23.42 10.73
C THR A 113 10.29 -22.50 11.83
N PRO A 114 9.09 -21.91 11.67
CA PRO A 114 8.55 -20.97 12.65
C PRO A 114 8.34 -21.65 14.00
N ILE A 115 8.65 -20.91 15.06
CA ILE A 115 8.71 -21.41 16.43
C ILE A 115 7.52 -20.89 17.23
N LEU A 116 6.58 -21.79 17.59
CA LEU A 116 5.48 -21.44 18.49
C LEU A 116 5.89 -21.55 19.96
N ILE A 117 5.32 -20.68 20.80
CA ILE A 117 5.43 -20.76 22.26
C ILE A 117 4.66 -21.99 22.76
N GLY A 118 5.41 -22.93 23.33
CA GLY A 118 4.92 -24.19 23.88
C GLY A 118 4.09 -24.01 25.15
N ALA A 119 3.22 -24.98 25.39
CA ALA A 119 2.12 -24.82 26.34
C ALA A 119 2.48 -25.15 27.80
N GLU A 120 3.76 -25.18 28.17
CA GLU A 120 4.23 -25.71 29.46
C GLU A 120 4.51 -24.60 30.50
N TYR A 121 4.67 -23.34 30.08
CA TYR A 121 4.95 -22.18 30.96
C TYR A 121 3.85 -21.09 30.96
N ARG A 122 2.59 -21.50 30.76
CA ARG A 122 1.41 -20.62 30.58
C ARG A 122 1.23 -19.52 31.65
N ILE A 123 1.47 -19.82 32.93
CA ILE A 123 1.18 -18.89 34.04
C ILE A 123 2.25 -17.79 34.19
N ASN A 124 3.51 -18.08 33.87
CA ASN A 124 4.60 -17.09 33.98
C ASN A 124 4.45 -16.02 32.90
N ALA A 125 4.29 -16.45 31.65
CA ALA A 125 3.98 -15.57 30.51
C ALA A 125 2.73 -14.70 30.74
N TYR A 126 1.70 -15.20 31.44
CA TYR A 126 0.56 -14.37 31.87
C TYR A 126 1.00 -13.21 32.78
N TYR A 127 1.82 -13.46 33.81
CA TYR A 127 2.29 -12.41 34.74
C TYR A 127 3.28 -11.42 34.10
N VAL A 128 3.97 -11.82 33.03
CA VAL A 128 4.89 -10.95 32.26
C VAL A 128 4.15 -10.09 31.24
N PHE A 129 3.34 -10.70 30.36
CA PHE A 129 2.82 -10.02 29.17
C PHE A 129 1.38 -9.49 29.31
N ILE A 130 0.56 -10.09 30.19
CA ILE A 130 -0.89 -9.78 30.26
C ILE A 130 -1.24 -9.08 31.56
N HIS A 131 -0.86 -9.65 32.71
CA HIS A 131 -1.22 -9.15 34.04
C HIS A 131 -0.88 -7.67 34.28
N PRO A 132 0.26 -7.11 33.81
CA PRO A 132 0.58 -5.70 34.02
C PRO A 132 -0.41 -4.74 33.35
N TYR A 133 -1.17 -5.17 32.35
CA TYR A 133 -2.18 -4.34 31.66
C TYR A 133 -3.61 -4.83 31.93
N PHE A 134 -3.78 -6.10 32.29
CA PHE A 134 -5.07 -6.75 32.49
C PHE A 134 -5.01 -7.74 33.68
N PRO A 135 -5.05 -7.24 34.94
CA PRO A 135 -4.87 -8.02 36.17
C PRO A 135 -6.14 -8.83 36.53
N LEU A 136 -6.37 -9.86 35.73
CA LEU A 136 -7.47 -10.81 35.84
C LEU A 136 -7.29 -11.85 36.96
N LEU A 137 -6.05 -12.27 37.23
CA LEU A 137 -5.73 -13.20 38.33
C LEU A 137 -5.27 -12.46 39.60
N PRO A 138 -5.34 -13.08 40.79
CA PRO A 138 -4.71 -12.60 42.02
C PRO A 138 -3.17 -12.54 41.91
N ARG A 139 -2.46 -12.23 43.00
CA ARG A 139 -1.00 -12.39 43.09
C ARG A 139 -0.59 -13.86 42.88
N ASN A 140 0.51 -14.07 42.15
CA ASN A 140 1.15 -15.39 41.97
C ASN A 140 1.49 -16.03 43.34
N ALA A 141 1.15 -17.31 43.50
CA ALA A 141 1.49 -18.09 44.69
C ALA A 141 2.96 -18.56 44.70
N ALA A 142 3.63 -18.57 43.54
CA ALA A 142 5.06 -18.83 43.40
C ALA A 142 5.82 -17.55 43.02
N SER A 143 7.13 -17.53 43.26
CA SER A 143 8.02 -16.49 42.73
C SER A 143 7.99 -16.47 41.20
N ILE A 144 7.95 -15.29 40.60
CA ILE A 144 8.13 -15.12 39.15
C ILE A 144 9.61 -15.39 38.82
N TYR A 145 9.85 -16.04 37.68
CA TYR A 145 11.17 -16.36 37.16
C TYR A 145 11.25 -15.97 35.68
N GLN A 146 12.48 -15.93 35.14
CA GLN A 146 12.72 -15.60 33.74
C GLN A 146 11.85 -16.47 32.82
N ASP A 147 11.17 -15.81 31.87
CA ASP A 147 10.31 -16.51 30.92
C ASP A 147 11.16 -17.27 29.90
N CYS A 148 11.12 -18.60 29.97
CA CYS A 148 11.80 -19.50 29.06
C CYS A 148 10.77 -20.24 28.21
N PRO A 149 10.21 -19.60 27.16
CA PRO A 149 9.26 -20.26 26.28
C PRO A 149 9.92 -21.49 25.64
N ILE A 150 9.20 -22.61 25.60
CA ILE A 150 9.66 -23.80 24.87
C ILE A 150 9.24 -23.65 23.41
N GLY A 151 10.20 -23.51 22.51
CA GLY A 151 9.93 -23.43 21.09
C GLY A 151 9.48 -24.74 20.46
N HIS A 152 8.39 -24.72 19.69
CA HIS A 152 7.98 -25.83 18.82
C HIS A 152 8.11 -25.43 17.35
N SER A 153 9.14 -25.96 16.67
CA SER A 153 9.41 -25.71 15.25
C SER A 153 8.43 -26.52 14.38
N LEU A 154 7.54 -25.85 13.66
CA LEU A 154 6.57 -26.50 12.77
C LEU A 154 7.07 -26.59 11.33
N ARG A 155 6.96 -27.77 10.71
CA ARG A 155 7.45 -28.04 9.34
C ARG A 155 6.40 -27.86 8.23
N THR A 156 5.21 -27.38 8.57
CA THR A 156 4.04 -27.34 7.68
C THR A 156 3.26 -26.05 7.84
N GLY A 157 2.90 -25.40 6.72
CA GLY A 157 2.07 -24.18 6.71
C GLY A 157 0.57 -24.41 6.93
N CYS A 158 0.14 -25.62 7.29
CA CYS A 158 -1.23 -25.92 7.66
C CYS A 158 -1.31 -26.15 9.18
N VAL A 159 -2.34 -25.60 9.82
CA VAL A 159 -2.58 -25.78 11.25
C VAL A 159 -3.14 -27.19 11.51
N ASP A 160 -2.43 -27.97 12.31
CA ASP A 160 -2.90 -29.27 12.80
C ASP A 160 -2.61 -29.42 14.30
N LYS A 161 -3.69 -29.69 15.04
CA LYS A 161 -3.66 -29.98 16.48
C LYS A 161 -2.80 -31.20 16.82
N SER A 162 -2.63 -32.16 15.89
CA SER A 162 -1.82 -33.37 16.11
C SER A 162 -0.31 -33.08 16.23
N LEU A 163 0.14 -31.92 15.73
CA LEU A 163 1.55 -31.50 15.74
C LEU A 163 1.98 -30.81 17.05
N LEU A 164 1.03 -30.55 17.96
CA LEU A 164 1.30 -29.94 19.26
C LEU A 164 1.56 -31.03 20.32
N PRO A 165 2.65 -30.94 21.13
CA PRO A 165 2.97 -31.97 22.13
C PRO A 165 1.91 -32.16 23.21
N SER A 166 1.16 -31.11 23.54
CA SER A 166 0.02 -31.18 24.46
C SER A 166 -1.11 -30.24 24.04
N TRP A 167 -2.36 -30.68 24.24
CA TRP A 167 -3.55 -29.88 24.02
C TRP A 167 -4.34 -29.73 25.33
N PRO A 168 -4.54 -28.50 25.85
CA PRO A 168 -5.31 -28.30 27.08
C PRO A 168 -6.82 -28.47 26.84
N SER A 169 -7.51 -29.06 27.82
CA SER A 169 -8.98 -29.15 27.86
C SER A 169 -9.64 -28.04 28.69
N ASN A 170 -8.84 -27.29 29.45
CA ASN A 170 -9.30 -26.21 30.33
C ASN A 170 -9.62 -24.94 29.50
N PRO A 171 -10.85 -24.37 29.61
CA PRO A 171 -11.27 -23.22 28.81
C PRO A 171 -10.43 -21.96 29.09
N PHE A 172 -10.00 -21.75 30.33
CA PHE A 172 -9.20 -20.58 30.69
C PHE A 172 -7.80 -20.68 30.07
N THR A 173 -7.21 -21.87 30.15
CA THR A 173 -5.94 -22.17 29.49
C THR A 173 -5.98 -21.95 27.97
N LEU A 174 -7.04 -22.43 27.30
CA LEU A 174 -7.21 -22.27 25.86
C LEU A 174 -7.35 -20.78 25.49
N SER A 175 -8.15 -20.01 26.24
CA SER A 175 -8.29 -18.57 26.00
C SER A 175 -6.98 -17.79 26.23
N LEU A 176 -6.17 -18.19 27.21
CA LEU A 176 -4.86 -17.60 27.46
C LEU A 176 -3.88 -17.85 26.31
N LEU A 177 -3.84 -19.08 25.78
CA LEU A 177 -3.01 -19.43 24.63
C LEU A 177 -3.43 -18.69 23.35
N SER A 178 -4.72 -18.36 23.16
CA SER A 178 -5.17 -17.55 22.01
C SER A 178 -4.61 -16.12 21.99
N ILE A 179 -4.10 -15.61 23.11
CA ILE A 179 -3.40 -14.32 23.17
C ILE A 179 -1.88 -14.53 23.15
N LEU A 180 -1.36 -15.46 23.97
CA LEU A 180 0.10 -15.67 24.08
C LEU A 180 0.74 -16.20 22.80
N VAL A 181 0.05 -17.04 22.01
CA VAL A 181 0.62 -17.61 20.77
C VAL A 181 0.86 -16.58 19.66
N LEU A 182 0.28 -15.37 19.78
CA LEU A 182 0.54 -14.26 18.85
C LEU A 182 1.94 -13.68 19.06
N ILE A 183 2.43 -13.68 20.30
CA ILE A 183 3.76 -13.19 20.68
C ILE A 183 4.81 -14.10 20.03
N PRO A 184 5.78 -13.55 19.27
CA PRO A 184 6.83 -14.36 18.67
C PRO A 184 7.76 -14.94 19.73
N HIS A 185 8.27 -16.14 19.50
CA HIS A 185 9.31 -16.75 20.32
C HIS A 185 10.63 -15.96 20.15
N PRO A 186 11.46 -15.75 21.19
CA PRO A 186 12.69 -14.95 21.08
C PRO A 186 13.69 -15.44 20.01
N ASP A 187 13.78 -16.76 19.82
CA ASP A 187 14.60 -17.38 18.77
C ASP A 187 13.88 -17.51 17.39
N ASP A 188 12.65 -17.02 17.22
CA ASP A 188 11.91 -17.10 15.95
C ASP A 188 12.44 -16.09 14.93
N ARG A 189 13.35 -16.54 14.06
CA ARG A 189 13.88 -15.74 12.95
C ARG A 189 12.81 -15.33 11.94
N LEU A 190 11.66 -16.01 11.95
CA LEU A 190 10.49 -15.73 11.11
C LEU A 190 9.43 -14.90 11.85
N ALA A 191 9.76 -14.32 13.01
CA ALA A 191 8.86 -13.53 13.84
C ALA A 191 8.07 -12.46 13.06
N ASN A 192 8.74 -11.75 12.14
CA ASN A 192 8.16 -10.64 11.39
C ASN A 192 7.85 -10.96 9.92
N CYS A 193 7.97 -12.23 9.49
CA CYS A 193 7.58 -12.63 8.13
C CYS A 193 6.08 -12.96 8.06
N GLU A 194 5.49 -12.85 6.87
CA GLU A 194 4.05 -13.03 6.66
C GLU A 194 3.60 -14.44 7.05
N GLU A 195 4.35 -15.47 6.68
CA GLU A 195 4.02 -16.87 6.98
C GLU A 195 4.09 -17.18 8.49
N GLY A 196 5.05 -16.59 9.20
CA GLY A 196 5.18 -16.72 10.66
C GLY A 196 4.03 -16.03 11.39
N VAL A 197 3.67 -14.82 10.95
CA VAL A 197 2.52 -14.07 11.47
C VAL A 197 1.20 -14.81 11.19
N GLU A 198 0.96 -15.26 9.96
CA GLU A 198 -0.26 -15.99 9.59
C GLU A 198 -0.41 -17.30 10.36
N LEU A 199 0.70 -18.04 10.54
CA LEU A 199 0.70 -19.27 11.33
C LEU A 199 0.31 -19.00 12.80
N ARG A 200 0.93 -18.01 13.45
CA ARG A 200 0.59 -17.64 14.84
C ARG A 200 -0.88 -17.20 14.96
N ARG A 201 -1.39 -16.41 14.01
CA ARG A 201 -2.81 -16.01 13.95
C ARG A 201 -3.75 -17.20 13.79
N SER A 202 -3.37 -18.18 12.97
CA SER A 202 -4.19 -19.37 12.70
C SER A 202 -4.26 -20.33 13.90
N TYR A 203 -3.16 -20.49 14.64
CA TYR A 203 -3.19 -21.19 15.94
C TYR A 203 -3.95 -20.42 17.02
N ALA A 204 -3.85 -19.09 17.05
CA ALA A 204 -4.62 -18.25 17.96
C ALA A 204 -6.13 -18.44 17.77
N GLU A 205 -6.59 -18.50 16.52
CA GLU A 205 -7.99 -18.78 16.20
C GLU A 205 -8.41 -20.20 16.58
N LEU A 206 -7.55 -21.21 16.39
CA LEU A 206 -7.83 -22.58 16.82
C LEU A 206 -8.03 -22.66 18.35
N TYR A 207 -7.15 -22.03 19.12
CA TYR A 207 -7.29 -21.94 20.58
C TYR A 207 -8.54 -21.16 21.01
N ALA A 208 -8.85 -20.04 20.35
CA ALA A 208 -10.02 -19.23 20.68
C ALA A 208 -11.36 -19.95 20.44
N ARG A 209 -11.46 -20.74 19.36
CA ARG A 209 -12.64 -21.58 19.07
C ARG A 209 -12.81 -22.67 20.14
N ALA A 210 -11.76 -23.44 20.41
CA ALA A 210 -11.80 -24.50 21.40
C ALA A 210 -12.04 -23.98 22.84
N ALA A 211 -11.55 -22.78 23.16
CA ALA A 211 -11.86 -22.12 24.43
C ALA A 211 -13.35 -21.83 24.57
N LEU A 212 -14.00 -21.33 23.51
CA LEU A 212 -15.44 -21.02 23.52
C LEU A 212 -16.30 -22.28 23.67
N GLU A 213 -15.98 -23.35 22.93
CA GLU A 213 -16.63 -24.66 23.06
C GLU A 213 -16.50 -25.20 24.51
N ALA A 214 -15.30 -25.16 25.09
CA ALA A 214 -15.06 -25.61 26.46
C ALA A 214 -15.73 -24.73 27.54
N VAL A 215 -15.97 -23.43 27.25
CA VAL A 215 -16.78 -22.54 28.11
C VAL A 215 -18.25 -22.97 28.09
N GLU A 216 -18.83 -23.17 26.90
CA GLU A 216 -20.23 -23.53 26.72
C GLU A 216 -20.54 -24.87 27.42
N ASP A 217 -19.71 -25.89 27.21
CA ASP A 217 -19.82 -27.19 27.90
C ASP A 217 -19.75 -27.05 29.44
N SER A 218 -18.93 -26.12 29.95
CA SER A 218 -18.72 -25.93 31.40
C SER A 218 -19.92 -25.24 32.06
N ILE A 219 -20.54 -24.29 31.35
CA ILE A 219 -21.78 -23.62 31.78
C ILE A 219 -22.95 -24.62 31.77
N GLU A 220 -23.07 -25.49 30.75
CA GLU A 220 -24.13 -26.53 30.71
C GLU A 220 -23.97 -27.57 31.83
N ARG A 221 -22.74 -28.03 32.11
CA ARG A 221 -22.43 -28.92 33.24
C ARG A 221 -22.73 -28.29 34.61
N SER A 222 -22.54 -26.99 34.73
CA SER A 222 -22.89 -26.22 35.95
C SER A 222 -24.40 -26.02 36.10
N SER A 223 -25.13 -25.95 34.99
CA SER A 223 -26.60 -25.77 34.96
C SER A 223 -27.37 -27.05 35.30
N SER A 224 -26.79 -28.21 34.99
CA SER A 224 -27.40 -29.53 35.17
C SER A 224 -27.20 -30.12 36.59
N THR A 225 -26.32 -29.55 37.41
CA THR A 225 -26.00 -30.04 38.77
C THR A 225 -26.95 -29.48 39.85
N ASN A 226 -28.25 -29.76 39.73
CA ASN A 226 -29.23 -29.41 40.76
C ASN A 226 -29.53 -30.56 41.75
N HIS A 227 -29.33 -30.27 43.04
CA HIS A 227 -30.00 -30.87 44.21
C HIS A 227 -29.60 -32.24 44.83
N ARG A 228 -28.49 -32.91 44.49
CA ARG A 228 -27.96 -34.00 45.37
C ARG A 228 -26.44 -33.94 45.59
N ASN A 229 -26.04 -34.17 46.84
CA ASN A 229 -24.67 -34.30 47.37
C ASN A 229 -23.84 -33.00 47.43
N ARG A 230 -24.18 -32.11 48.38
CA ARG A 230 -23.39 -30.91 48.71
C ARG A 230 -22.49 -31.11 49.95
N THR A 231 -21.84 -32.27 50.06
CA THR A 231 -20.92 -32.62 51.17
C THR A 231 -19.85 -33.63 50.73
N GLN A 232 -18.86 -33.20 49.95
CA GLN A 232 -17.51 -33.79 49.90
C GLN A 232 -16.52 -32.87 49.16
N ASN A 233 -15.27 -32.86 49.64
CA ASN A 233 -14.06 -32.26 49.07
C ASN A 233 -14.10 -30.78 48.60
N MET A 234 -13.84 -29.85 49.54
CA MET A 234 -13.58 -28.43 49.26
C MET A 234 -12.14 -28.12 48.77
N THR A 235 -11.32 -29.15 48.52
CA THR A 235 -9.89 -29.00 48.16
C THR A 235 -9.55 -29.40 46.71
N ASP A 236 -10.45 -30.07 45.98
CA ASP A 236 -10.24 -30.50 44.58
C ASP A 236 -10.72 -29.47 43.53
N ASP A 237 -11.29 -28.34 43.98
CA ASP A 237 -12.10 -27.41 43.16
C ASP A 237 -11.30 -26.18 42.65
N GLN A 238 -9.96 -26.20 42.76
CA GLN A 238 -9.05 -25.13 42.33
C GLN A 238 -8.53 -25.33 40.89
N SER A 239 -8.24 -24.23 40.20
CA SER A 239 -7.75 -24.20 38.82
C SER A 239 -6.35 -24.80 38.70
N ASP A 240 -6.15 -25.57 37.63
CA ASP A 240 -4.87 -26.20 37.32
C ASP A 240 -3.78 -25.17 36.93
N LEU A 241 -4.17 -23.91 36.68
CA LEU A 241 -3.26 -22.79 36.39
C LEU A 241 -2.91 -21.94 37.62
N HIS A 242 -3.75 -21.90 38.65
CA HIS A 242 -3.50 -21.03 39.81
C HIS A 242 -4.22 -21.52 41.08
N PRO A 243 -3.52 -21.77 42.20
CA PRO A 243 -4.08 -22.44 43.38
C PRO A 243 -5.11 -21.59 44.16
N ASN A 244 -5.15 -20.27 43.89
CA ASN A 244 -6.09 -19.32 44.52
C ASN A 244 -7.28 -18.96 43.60
N VAL A 245 -7.51 -19.70 42.51
CA VAL A 245 -8.58 -19.43 41.53
C VAL A 245 -9.48 -20.66 41.41
N PRO A 246 -10.72 -20.64 41.92
CA PRO A 246 -11.63 -21.77 41.77
C PRO A 246 -11.96 -22.09 40.32
N LYS A 247 -12.01 -23.38 39.96
CA LYS A 247 -12.37 -23.87 38.60
C LYS A 247 -13.67 -23.28 38.07
N LYS A 248 -14.63 -23.02 38.97
CA LYS A 248 -15.93 -22.42 38.63
C LYS A 248 -15.83 -21.02 38.04
N LEU A 249 -14.76 -20.26 38.32
CA LEU A 249 -14.54 -18.94 37.71
C LEU A 249 -14.01 -19.02 36.27
N GLU A 250 -13.42 -20.15 35.86
CA GLU A 250 -12.75 -20.28 34.55
C GLU A 250 -13.62 -19.83 33.36
N PRO A 251 -14.93 -20.15 33.27
CA PRO A 251 -15.79 -19.63 32.20
C PRO A 251 -15.84 -18.10 32.11
N VAL A 252 -15.91 -17.40 33.25
CA VAL A 252 -15.93 -15.93 33.30
C VAL A 252 -14.58 -15.37 32.88
N LEU A 253 -13.47 -15.95 33.37
CA LEU A 253 -12.12 -15.52 33.04
C LEU A 253 -11.80 -15.77 31.55
N SER A 254 -12.27 -16.90 30.99
CA SER A 254 -12.19 -17.21 29.56
C SER A 254 -12.93 -16.21 28.70
N LEU A 255 -14.19 -15.90 29.03
CA LEU A 255 -14.98 -14.95 28.27
C LEU A 255 -14.39 -13.54 28.33
N ALA A 256 -13.71 -13.17 29.42
CA ALA A 256 -12.95 -11.93 29.53
C ALA A 256 -11.73 -11.90 28.58
N LEU A 257 -10.90 -12.95 28.57
CA LEU A 257 -9.76 -13.03 27.63
C LEU A 257 -10.22 -13.14 26.16
N LEU A 258 -11.27 -13.92 25.88
CA LEU A 258 -11.85 -14.00 24.53
C LEU A 258 -12.44 -12.65 24.09
N SER A 259 -12.99 -11.84 24.99
CA SER A 259 -13.41 -10.47 24.67
C SER A 259 -12.23 -9.61 24.21
N LEU A 260 -11.10 -9.65 24.93
CA LEU A 260 -9.87 -8.97 24.49
C LEU A 260 -9.37 -9.47 23.14
N TYR A 261 -9.31 -10.79 22.93
CA TYR A 261 -8.88 -11.41 21.69
C TYR A 261 -9.74 -10.95 20.48
N GLU A 262 -11.07 -10.96 20.63
CA GLU A 262 -12.00 -10.55 19.57
C GLU A 262 -11.80 -9.08 19.14
N TYR A 263 -11.31 -8.20 20.02
CA TYR A 263 -10.93 -6.83 19.65
C TYR A 263 -9.47 -6.72 19.18
N CYS A 264 -8.52 -7.14 20.00
CA CYS A 264 -7.09 -6.91 19.78
C CYS A 264 -6.58 -7.68 18.56
N GLN A 265 -7.01 -8.92 18.34
CA GLN A 265 -6.55 -9.75 17.22
C GLN A 265 -7.52 -9.73 16.02
N ARG A 266 -8.83 -9.63 16.25
CA ARG A 266 -9.86 -9.77 15.20
C ARG A 266 -10.59 -8.46 14.83
N GLY A 267 -10.18 -7.32 15.41
CA GLY A 267 -10.76 -5.98 15.19
C GLY A 267 -12.25 -5.84 15.55
N SER A 268 -12.88 -6.89 16.08
CA SER A 268 -14.32 -7.08 16.09
C SER A 268 -14.95 -6.54 17.37
N LYS A 269 -15.21 -5.23 17.36
CA LYS A 269 -15.89 -4.48 18.44
C LYS A 269 -17.22 -5.14 18.85
N SER A 270 -17.99 -5.66 17.89
CA SER A 270 -19.28 -6.31 18.15
C SER A 270 -19.11 -7.68 18.83
N ARG A 271 -18.17 -8.51 18.38
CA ARG A 271 -17.86 -9.80 19.01
C ARG A 271 -17.25 -9.62 20.39
N MET A 272 -16.34 -8.66 20.56
CA MET A 272 -15.82 -8.23 21.88
C MET A 272 -16.96 -7.94 22.85
N ARG A 273 -17.95 -7.13 22.45
CA ARG A 273 -19.13 -6.80 23.27
C ARG A 273 -19.98 -8.02 23.60
N ILE A 274 -20.21 -8.92 22.64
CA ILE A 274 -20.94 -10.17 22.89
C ILE A 274 -20.23 -11.02 23.96
N ARG A 275 -18.91 -11.19 23.88
CA ARG A 275 -18.13 -11.92 24.91
C ARG A 275 -18.11 -11.20 26.26
N ALA A 276 -17.95 -9.86 26.28
CA ALA A 276 -17.96 -9.06 27.51
C ALA A 276 -19.31 -9.16 28.24
N ASN A 277 -20.42 -9.03 27.51
CA ASN A 277 -21.76 -9.20 28.07
C ASN A 277 -21.99 -10.64 28.56
N HIS A 278 -21.50 -11.64 27.83
CA HIS A 278 -21.58 -13.04 28.27
C HIS A 278 -20.78 -13.26 29.57
N ALA A 279 -19.56 -12.74 29.67
CA ALA A 279 -18.76 -12.79 30.90
C ALA A 279 -19.49 -12.17 32.09
N LEU A 280 -20.11 -11.00 31.90
CA LEU A 280 -20.87 -10.32 32.95
C LEU A 280 -22.10 -11.12 33.37
N THR A 281 -22.92 -11.60 32.43
CA THR A 281 -24.12 -12.39 32.77
C THR A 281 -23.74 -13.65 33.53
N THR A 282 -22.73 -14.40 33.07
CA THR A 282 -22.23 -15.58 33.78
C THR A 282 -21.72 -15.22 35.18
N ALA A 283 -21.01 -14.09 35.35
CA ALA A 283 -20.61 -13.59 36.66
C ALA A 283 -21.79 -13.17 37.55
N MET A 284 -22.88 -12.66 36.97
CA MET A 284 -24.11 -12.33 37.70
C MET A 284 -24.86 -13.58 38.16
N ASP A 285 -24.98 -14.59 37.31
CA ASP A 285 -25.61 -15.89 37.62
C ASP A 285 -24.85 -16.65 38.72
N MET A 286 -23.51 -16.48 38.76
CA MET A 286 -22.64 -16.95 39.83
C MET A 286 -22.71 -16.10 41.13
N GLY A 287 -23.48 -15.01 41.15
CA GLY A 287 -23.64 -14.13 42.32
C GLY A 287 -22.47 -13.17 42.58
N LEU A 288 -21.49 -13.05 41.67
CA LEU A 288 -20.25 -12.28 41.90
C LEU A 288 -20.45 -10.76 42.02
N HIS A 289 -21.64 -10.26 41.69
CA HIS A 289 -22.06 -8.87 41.90
C HIS A 289 -22.46 -8.56 43.36
N SER A 290 -22.68 -9.59 44.17
CA SER A 290 -23.29 -9.50 45.51
C SER A 290 -22.40 -10.00 46.67
N LEU A 291 -21.07 -9.88 46.53
CA LEU A 291 -20.12 -10.37 47.52
C LEU A 291 -20.09 -9.47 48.76
N ALA A 292 -20.18 -10.06 49.95
CA ALA A 292 -20.19 -9.30 51.21
C ALA A 292 -18.83 -8.62 51.49
N PRO A 293 -18.80 -7.45 52.18
CA PRO A 293 -17.56 -6.74 52.48
C PRO A 293 -16.56 -7.52 53.34
N ASN A 294 -17.04 -8.36 54.26
CA ASN A 294 -16.23 -9.04 55.27
C ASN A 294 -15.73 -10.43 54.82
N MET A 295 -15.64 -10.68 53.50
CA MET A 295 -15.25 -11.98 52.97
C MET A 295 -13.73 -12.23 53.08
N PRO A 296 -13.27 -13.47 53.33
CA PRO A 296 -11.85 -13.78 53.49
C PRO A 296 -10.96 -13.37 52.31
N GLU A 297 -9.64 -13.20 52.56
CA GLU A 297 -8.65 -12.80 51.55
C GLU A 297 -8.66 -13.66 50.27
N GLY A 298 -9.05 -14.94 50.37
CA GLY A 298 -9.18 -15.87 49.23
C GLY A 298 -10.28 -15.53 48.21
N PHE A 299 -11.12 -14.51 48.45
CA PHE A 299 -12.15 -14.07 47.50
C PHE A 299 -11.64 -13.08 46.44
N ASP A 300 -10.36 -12.73 46.43
CA ASP A 300 -9.82 -11.75 45.50
C ASP A 300 -10.01 -12.12 44.02
N ALA A 301 -9.86 -13.41 43.66
CA ALA A 301 -10.16 -13.91 42.32
C ALA A 301 -11.60 -13.62 41.87
N HIS A 302 -12.56 -13.67 42.80
CA HIS A 302 -13.97 -13.39 42.51
C HIS A 302 -14.21 -11.89 42.30
N ARG A 303 -13.54 -11.04 43.08
CA ARG A 303 -13.58 -9.57 42.91
C ARG A 303 -12.95 -9.15 41.57
N ARG A 304 -11.79 -9.71 41.21
CA ARG A 304 -11.14 -9.44 39.92
C ARG A 304 -12.01 -9.93 38.75
N ALA A 305 -12.55 -11.14 38.80
CA ALA A 305 -13.48 -11.65 37.79
C ALA A 305 -14.68 -10.71 37.56
N TRP A 306 -15.31 -10.23 38.66
CA TRP A 306 -16.42 -9.29 38.58
C TRP A 306 -16.02 -7.94 37.98
N TRP A 307 -15.03 -7.26 38.56
CA TRP A 307 -14.67 -5.90 38.14
C TRP A 307 -14.01 -5.85 36.76
N MET A 308 -13.32 -6.92 36.31
CA MET A 308 -12.84 -7.04 34.94
C MET A 308 -13.96 -7.30 33.92
N ALA A 309 -15.02 -8.03 34.28
CA ALA A 309 -16.21 -8.14 33.43
C ALA A 309 -16.92 -6.78 33.30
N VAL A 310 -17.06 -6.02 34.40
CA VAL A 310 -17.60 -4.64 34.37
C VAL A 310 -16.73 -3.71 33.50
N PHE A 311 -15.40 -3.77 33.66
CA PHE A 311 -14.44 -3.03 32.83
C PHE A 311 -14.64 -3.30 31.33
N LEU A 312 -14.68 -4.58 30.93
CA LEU A 312 -14.87 -4.96 29.53
C LEU A 312 -16.26 -4.56 28.99
N VAL A 313 -17.31 -4.62 29.81
CA VAL A 313 -18.64 -4.15 29.42
C VAL A 313 -18.64 -2.64 29.20
N TYR A 314 -18.01 -1.84 30.07
CA TYR A 314 -17.87 -0.40 29.85
C TYR A 314 -17.03 -0.09 28.60
N HIS A 315 -15.85 -0.70 28.48
CA HIS A 315 -14.94 -0.47 27.36
C HIS A 315 -15.54 -0.87 26.00
N SER A 316 -16.14 -2.06 25.92
CA SER A 316 -16.86 -2.49 24.71
C SER A 316 -18.13 -1.68 24.43
N SER A 317 -18.78 -1.09 25.45
CA SER A 317 -19.91 -0.17 25.23
C SER A 317 -19.48 1.11 24.53
N ILE A 318 -18.38 1.71 25.01
CA ILE A 318 -17.78 2.92 24.41
C ILE A 318 -17.33 2.63 22.96
N LEU A 319 -16.69 1.47 22.73
CA LEU A 319 -16.26 1.03 21.40
C LEU A 319 -17.41 0.67 20.45
N ASN A 320 -18.65 0.48 20.92
CA ASN A 320 -19.81 0.20 20.06
C ASN A 320 -20.84 1.34 20.04
N ASP A 321 -20.55 2.49 20.68
CA ASP A 321 -21.50 3.62 20.90
C ASP A 321 -22.84 3.20 21.57
N LEU A 322 -22.80 2.13 22.36
CA LEU A 322 -23.96 1.60 23.08
C LEU A 322 -23.86 1.93 24.57
N SER A 323 -24.99 1.84 25.29
CA SER A 323 -24.95 1.87 26.76
C SER A 323 -24.50 0.52 27.33
N PRO A 324 -23.76 0.50 28.45
CA PRO A 324 -23.47 -0.74 29.16
C PRO A 324 -24.75 -1.35 29.75
N ILE A 325 -24.76 -2.67 29.87
CA ILE A 325 -25.91 -3.44 30.38
C ILE A 325 -26.06 -3.36 31.91
N ILE A 326 -25.02 -2.89 32.61
CA ILE A 326 -25.04 -2.51 34.02
C ILE A 326 -24.30 -1.18 34.18
N LEU A 327 -24.70 -0.37 35.16
CA LEU A 327 -23.98 0.84 35.55
C LEU A 327 -23.21 0.59 36.85
N ALA A 328 -22.08 1.27 37.04
CA ALA A 328 -21.24 1.11 38.21
C ALA A 328 -21.88 1.58 39.53
N ASP A 329 -22.95 2.39 39.46
CA ASP A 329 -23.78 2.85 40.59
C ASP A 329 -25.06 2.01 40.79
N ASP A 330 -25.21 0.88 40.07
CA ASP A 330 -26.33 -0.03 40.22
C ASP A 330 -26.35 -0.63 41.65
N ARG A 331 -27.47 -0.42 42.35
CA ARG A 331 -27.65 -0.83 43.76
C ARG A 331 -27.52 -2.34 44.01
N ARG A 332 -27.55 -3.16 42.97
CA ARG A 332 -27.30 -4.61 43.07
C ARG A 332 -25.82 -4.94 43.28
N ILE A 333 -24.93 -4.02 42.90
CA ILE A 333 -23.48 -4.18 43.08
C ILE A 333 -23.13 -3.86 44.54
N THR A 334 -22.75 -4.89 45.29
CA THR A 334 -22.23 -4.76 46.67
C THR A 334 -20.80 -5.29 46.82
N THR A 335 -20.29 -5.96 45.78
CA THR A 335 -18.92 -6.48 45.72
C THR A 335 -17.86 -5.39 45.87
N PRO A 336 -16.96 -5.46 46.88
CA PRO A 336 -15.84 -4.54 47.03
C PRO A 336 -14.89 -4.55 45.84
N TYR A 337 -14.09 -3.49 45.68
CA TYR A 337 -12.99 -3.46 44.72
C TYR A 337 -11.90 -4.51 45.06
N PRO A 338 -11.13 -5.02 44.07
CA PRO A 338 -9.96 -5.84 44.33
C PRO A 338 -8.83 -5.02 44.97
N GLU A 339 -8.03 -5.65 45.82
CA GLU A 339 -6.91 -4.99 46.50
C GLU A 339 -5.56 -5.34 45.85
N PHE A 340 -4.71 -4.32 45.68
CA PHE A 340 -3.28 -4.50 45.36
C PHE A 340 -2.48 -4.25 46.64
N ARG A 341 -2.08 -5.31 47.36
CA ARG A 341 -1.45 -5.16 48.69
C ARG A 341 -0.21 -4.26 48.63
N GLY A 342 -0.17 -3.24 49.48
CA GLY A 342 0.95 -2.30 49.59
C GLY A 342 0.91 -1.12 48.60
N CYS A 343 -0.04 -1.09 47.67
CA CYS A 343 -0.20 -0.04 46.67
C CYS A 343 -1.51 0.77 46.87
N LEU A 344 -1.61 1.93 46.22
CA LEU A 344 -2.84 2.75 46.21
C LEU A 344 -3.89 2.17 45.26
N GLU A 345 -5.15 2.08 45.71
CA GLU A 345 -6.26 1.51 44.92
C GLU A 345 -6.57 2.30 43.65
N ALA A 346 -6.36 1.68 42.49
CA ALA A 346 -6.64 2.28 41.17
C ALA A 346 -8.11 2.15 40.73
N TRP A 347 -8.81 1.08 41.17
CA TRP A 347 -10.14 0.71 40.65
C TRP A 347 -11.21 1.80 40.73
N PRO A 348 -11.35 2.56 41.83
CA PRO A 348 -12.34 3.65 41.89
C PRO A 348 -12.10 4.70 40.81
N LEU A 349 -10.84 5.00 40.49
CA LEU A 349 -10.50 5.96 39.43
C LEU A 349 -10.73 5.37 38.03
N VAL A 350 -10.35 4.11 37.79
CA VAL A 350 -10.61 3.42 36.51
C VAL A 350 -12.09 3.43 36.15
N VAL A 351 -12.97 3.15 37.13
CA VAL A 351 -14.43 3.15 36.93
C VAL A 351 -14.96 4.56 36.65
N LYS A 352 -14.58 5.57 37.45
CA LYS A 352 -14.94 6.98 37.20
C LYS A 352 -14.47 7.46 35.82
N ALA A 353 -13.29 7.06 35.39
CA ALA A 353 -12.71 7.41 34.09
C ALA A 353 -13.54 6.85 32.92
N HIS A 354 -13.98 5.58 33.01
CA HIS A 354 -14.83 4.97 31.98
C HIS A 354 -16.22 5.63 31.90
N ASP A 355 -16.84 5.98 33.04
CA ASP A 355 -18.10 6.73 32.98
C ASP A 355 -17.90 8.11 32.35
N ALA A 356 -16.86 8.85 32.76
CA ALA A 356 -16.55 10.15 32.14
C ALA A 356 -16.36 10.03 30.61
N LEU A 357 -15.67 9.00 30.12
CA LEU A 357 -15.48 8.75 28.69
C LEU A 357 -16.82 8.47 27.99
N LEU A 358 -17.66 7.62 28.59
CA LEU A 358 -19.00 7.30 28.09
C LEU A 358 -19.90 8.54 28.04
N GLN A 359 -19.86 9.42 29.06
CA GLN A 359 -20.62 10.68 29.06
C GLN A 359 -20.10 11.66 27.99
N SER A 360 -18.78 11.75 27.77
CA SER A 360 -18.19 12.59 26.72
C SER A 360 -18.66 12.17 25.33
N PHE A 361 -18.61 10.87 24.99
CA PHE A 361 -19.12 10.37 23.71
C PHE A 361 -20.64 10.58 23.58
N ARG A 362 -21.43 10.35 24.65
CA ARG A 362 -22.87 10.63 24.66
C ARG A 362 -23.19 12.09 24.35
N ILE A 363 -22.46 13.04 24.96
CA ILE A 363 -22.62 14.48 24.70
C ILE A 363 -22.24 14.83 23.26
N ALA A 364 -21.10 14.33 22.78
CA ALA A 364 -20.66 14.60 21.42
C ALA A 364 -21.66 14.05 20.39
N ARG A 365 -22.27 12.88 20.64
CA ARG A 365 -23.34 12.32 19.79
C ARG A 365 -24.63 13.14 19.86
N GLU A 366 -24.98 13.70 21.00
CA GLU A 366 -26.14 14.60 21.14
C GLU A 366 -25.96 15.88 20.29
N LEU A 367 -24.73 16.40 20.22
CA LEU A 367 -24.37 17.53 19.36
C LEU A 367 -24.46 17.16 17.85
N THR A 368 -24.02 15.97 17.46
CA THR A 368 -24.12 15.46 16.08
C THR A 368 -25.56 15.14 15.67
N ASN A 369 -26.26 14.26 16.41
CA ASN A 369 -27.48 13.59 15.96
C ASN A 369 -28.80 14.33 16.27
N GLY A 370 -28.77 15.44 17.01
CA GLY A 370 -30.00 16.15 17.39
C GLY A 370 -30.88 16.50 16.18
N ASN A 371 -32.14 16.03 16.16
CA ASN A 371 -33.11 16.34 15.10
C ASN A 371 -33.21 17.85 14.85
N ASN A 372 -33.37 18.25 13.57
CA ASN A 372 -33.57 19.64 13.12
C ASN A 372 -34.80 20.37 13.71
N THR A 373 -35.54 19.74 14.63
CA THR A 373 -36.79 20.21 15.22
C THR A 373 -36.74 20.44 16.74
N ARG A 374 -35.65 20.08 17.45
CA ARG A 374 -35.49 20.36 18.89
C ARG A 374 -34.31 21.29 19.15
N ARG A 375 -34.59 22.49 19.69
CA ARG A 375 -33.56 23.37 20.28
C ARG A 375 -32.83 22.61 21.40
N PRO A 376 -31.49 22.51 21.38
CA PRO A 376 -30.75 22.04 22.55
C PRO A 376 -31.00 23.00 23.72
N SER A 377 -31.23 22.45 24.92
CA SER A 377 -31.60 23.25 26.09
C SER A 377 -30.38 23.73 26.86
N ASN A 378 -30.55 24.77 27.70
CA ASN A 378 -29.49 25.27 28.60
C ASN A 378 -28.87 24.14 29.46
N SER A 379 -29.63 23.09 29.77
CA SER A 379 -29.15 21.88 30.46
C SER A 379 -27.95 21.22 29.77
N LEU A 380 -27.84 21.24 28.43
CA LEU A 380 -26.68 20.68 27.73
C LEU A 380 -25.40 21.49 28.00
N LYS A 381 -25.52 22.83 28.07
CA LYS A 381 -24.39 23.73 28.38
C LYS A 381 -23.85 23.47 29.78
N ASP A 382 -24.74 23.30 30.75
CA ASP A 382 -24.36 23.01 32.13
C ASP A 382 -23.85 21.56 32.30
N ARG A 383 -24.40 20.59 31.56
CA ARG A 383 -23.84 19.23 31.47
C ARG A 383 -22.41 19.22 30.94
N ILE A 384 -22.09 19.98 29.89
CA ILE A 384 -20.71 20.09 29.37
C ILE A 384 -19.77 20.70 30.41
N ARG A 385 -20.17 21.78 31.10
CA ARG A 385 -19.38 22.40 32.18
C ARG A 385 -19.12 21.44 33.34
N ASN A 386 -20.18 20.78 33.82
CA ASN A 386 -20.09 19.84 34.92
C ASN A 386 -19.20 18.64 34.56
N LEU A 387 -19.25 18.18 33.30
CA LEU A 387 -18.39 17.08 32.83
C LEU A 387 -16.93 17.49 32.68
N ASP A 388 -16.59 18.65 32.08
CA ASP A 388 -15.17 19.10 32.03
C ASP A 388 -14.62 19.39 33.44
N SER A 389 -15.44 19.95 34.34
CA SER A 389 -15.05 20.11 35.75
C SER A 389 -14.81 18.77 36.44
N CYS A 390 -15.64 17.76 36.18
CA CYS A 390 -15.46 16.40 36.68
C CYS A 390 -14.17 15.78 36.13
N ILE A 391 -13.97 15.80 34.81
CA ILE A 391 -12.76 15.29 34.13
C ILE A 391 -11.50 16.01 34.64
N SER A 392 -11.55 17.32 34.87
CA SER A 392 -10.45 18.10 35.46
C SER A 392 -10.13 17.69 36.90
N SER A 393 -11.16 17.40 37.70
CA SER A 393 -11.00 16.86 39.06
C SER A 393 -10.37 15.46 39.02
N LEU A 394 -10.85 14.58 38.13
CA LEU A 394 -10.29 13.24 37.93
C LEU A 394 -8.83 13.28 37.44
N ALA A 395 -8.48 14.20 36.53
CA ALA A 395 -7.11 14.40 36.09
C ALA A 395 -6.21 14.80 37.27
N SER A 396 -6.68 15.72 38.11
CA SER A 396 -5.97 16.16 39.33
C SER A 396 -5.86 15.06 40.39
N GLU A 397 -6.87 14.19 40.51
CA GLU A 397 -6.84 12.97 41.34
C GLU A 397 -5.81 11.98 40.78
N SER A 398 -5.76 11.80 39.45
CA SER A 398 -4.83 10.90 38.76
C SER A 398 -3.37 11.33 38.88
N ASP A 399 -3.06 12.63 38.96
CA ASP A 399 -1.68 13.11 39.13
C ASP A 399 -1.08 12.74 40.51
N ARG A 400 -1.93 12.41 41.50
CA ARG A 400 -1.51 11.86 42.80
C ARG A 400 -0.93 10.44 42.70
N SER A 401 -1.15 9.74 41.58
CA SER A 401 -0.53 8.43 41.29
C SER A 401 0.99 8.46 41.24
N ARG A 402 1.60 9.64 41.08
CA ARG A 402 3.06 9.84 41.18
C ARG A 402 3.64 9.49 42.56
N CYS A 403 2.80 9.20 43.55
CA CYS A 403 3.17 8.73 44.88
C CYS A 403 2.95 7.22 45.09
N VAL A 404 2.71 6.42 44.04
CA VAL A 404 2.75 4.95 44.15
C VAL A 404 4.18 4.51 44.47
N THR A 405 4.31 3.61 45.46
CA THR A 405 5.59 3.17 46.03
C THR A 405 6.53 2.52 45.01
N ASN A 406 7.85 2.69 45.18
CA ASN A 406 8.91 2.02 44.39
C ASN A 406 9.00 0.49 44.61
N GLN A 407 7.89 -0.18 44.95
CA GLN A 407 7.83 -1.63 45.09
C GLN A 407 7.94 -2.29 43.71
N GLN A 408 8.80 -3.30 43.60
CA GLN A 408 8.94 -4.13 42.41
C GLN A 408 7.93 -5.30 42.45
N GLY A 409 7.84 -6.09 41.40
CA GLY A 409 6.88 -7.20 41.27
C GLY A 409 5.67 -6.92 40.38
N SER A 410 5.02 -7.99 39.91
CA SER A 410 3.91 -7.95 38.94
C SER A 410 2.67 -7.22 39.43
N GLU A 411 2.28 -7.39 40.70
CA GLU A 411 1.13 -6.70 41.31
C GLU A 411 1.38 -5.18 41.43
N SER A 412 2.61 -4.78 41.78
CA SER A 412 3.03 -3.37 41.85
C SER A 412 3.01 -2.73 40.45
N SER A 413 3.46 -3.48 39.44
CA SER A 413 3.40 -3.09 38.03
C SER A 413 1.96 -2.95 37.53
N ALA A 414 1.09 -3.94 37.80
CA ALA A 414 -0.33 -3.91 37.45
C ALA A 414 -1.08 -2.75 38.12
N SER A 415 -0.81 -2.49 39.41
CA SER A 415 -1.39 -1.34 40.12
C SER A 415 -0.97 -0.01 39.48
N ARG A 416 0.35 0.20 39.28
CA ARG A 416 0.89 1.39 38.62
C ARG A 416 0.30 1.60 37.22
N ASN A 417 0.25 0.54 36.42
CA ASN A 417 -0.30 0.60 35.07
C ASN A 417 -1.81 0.88 35.08
N MET A 418 -2.60 0.34 36.01
CA MET A 418 -4.02 0.68 36.14
C MET A 418 -4.26 2.18 36.40
N TRP A 419 -3.39 2.85 37.19
CA TRP A 419 -3.42 4.31 37.34
C TRP A 419 -3.09 5.03 36.03
N VAL A 420 -2.10 4.55 35.27
CA VAL A 420 -1.71 5.10 33.96
C VAL A 420 -2.83 4.92 32.92
N VAL A 421 -3.48 3.76 32.88
CA VAL A 421 -4.65 3.47 32.04
C VAL A 421 -5.82 4.37 32.39
N ALA A 422 -6.14 4.55 33.69
CA ALA A 422 -7.18 5.49 34.11
C ALA A 422 -6.87 6.93 33.63
N ARG A 423 -5.62 7.36 33.74
CA ARG A 423 -5.17 8.69 33.30
C ARG A 423 -5.26 8.86 31.78
N ALA A 424 -4.91 7.83 30.99
CA ALA A 424 -5.12 7.83 29.55
C ALA A 424 -6.61 8.00 29.19
N ILE A 425 -7.48 7.22 29.84
CA ILE A 425 -8.94 7.29 29.63
C ILE A 425 -9.50 8.66 30.04
N ILE A 426 -9.04 9.27 31.14
CA ILE A 426 -9.44 10.62 31.56
C ILE A 426 -9.08 11.66 30.50
N HIS A 427 -7.86 11.63 29.96
CA HIS A 427 -7.46 12.59 28.92
C HIS A 427 -8.14 12.32 27.57
N THR A 428 -8.37 11.07 27.20
CA THR A 428 -9.23 10.70 26.04
C THR A 428 -10.67 11.18 26.24
N SER A 429 -11.21 11.14 27.46
CA SER A 429 -12.54 11.69 27.79
C SER A 429 -12.60 13.19 27.54
N ARG A 430 -11.52 13.89 27.86
CA ARG A 430 -11.38 15.33 27.63
C ARG A 430 -11.26 15.66 26.14
N ILE A 431 -10.46 14.89 25.41
CA ILE A 431 -10.37 14.99 23.94
C ILE A 431 -11.73 14.75 23.31
N ALA A 432 -12.44 13.68 23.68
CA ALA A 432 -13.76 13.35 23.13
C ALA A 432 -14.80 14.46 23.36
N LEU A 433 -14.75 15.15 24.51
CA LEU A 433 -15.63 16.28 24.83
C LEU A 433 -15.29 17.54 24.02
N HIS A 434 -14.01 17.88 23.86
CA HIS A 434 -13.56 19.15 23.28
C HIS A 434 -13.22 19.12 21.80
N LYS A 435 -12.85 17.97 21.22
CA LYS A 435 -12.40 17.86 19.81
C LYS A 435 -13.42 18.42 18.82
N PHE A 436 -14.70 18.18 19.08
CA PHE A 436 -15.79 18.64 18.23
C PHE A 436 -15.94 20.17 18.24
N ARG A 437 -15.64 20.84 19.36
CA ARG A 437 -15.61 22.31 19.43
C ARG A 437 -14.33 22.91 18.85
N ALA A 438 -13.21 22.20 18.96
CA ALA A 438 -11.88 22.60 18.51
C ALA A 438 -11.69 22.54 16.98
N PHE A 439 -12.37 21.63 16.30
CA PHE A 439 -12.17 21.34 14.86
C PHE A 439 -13.52 21.34 14.10
N LEU A 440 -14.37 22.34 14.35
CA LEU A 440 -15.73 22.43 13.76
C LEU A 440 -15.75 22.46 12.23
N ASP A 441 -14.68 22.96 11.60
CA ASP A 441 -14.59 23.07 10.14
C ASP A 441 -14.27 21.73 9.46
N HIS A 442 -13.78 20.75 10.22
CA HIS A 442 -13.43 19.40 9.77
C HIS A 442 -14.00 18.33 10.73
N PRO A 443 -15.33 18.25 10.91
CA PRO A 443 -15.95 17.40 11.92
C PRO A 443 -15.93 15.93 11.47
N ILE A 444 -14.97 15.14 11.96
CA ILE A 444 -14.97 13.69 11.75
C ILE A 444 -16.22 13.07 12.42
N PRO A 445 -16.92 12.14 11.74
CA PRO A 445 -18.01 11.36 12.35
C PRO A 445 -17.62 10.75 13.70
N LEU A 446 -18.56 10.69 14.64
CA LEU A 446 -18.31 10.19 15.98
C LEU A 446 -18.27 8.65 16.06
N GLU A 447 -17.80 7.98 15.00
CA GLU A 447 -17.95 6.54 14.86
C GLU A 447 -16.86 5.76 15.61
N THR A 448 -17.17 5.40 16.86
CA THR A 448 -16.69 4.11 17.39
C THR A 448 -17.41 2.93 16.73
N GLY A 449 -18.63 3.09 16.19
CA GLY A 449 -19.08 2.25 15.08
C GLY A 449 -20.58 2.30 14.71
N SER A 450 -20.86 2.03 13.44
CA SER A 450 -22.12 1.46 12.96
C SER A 450 -21.85 0.50 11.78
N GLU A 451 -22.77 -0.43 11.49
CA GLU A 451 -22.57 -1.44 10.43
C GLU A 451 -22.74 -0.83 9.03
N LEU A 452 -21.68 -0.76 8.23
CA LEU A 452 -21.79 -0.50 6.80
C LEU A 452 -22.27 -1.76 6.05
N LYS A 453 -23.54 -2.13 6.28
CA LYS A 453 -24.25 -3.09 5.43
C LYS A 453 -24.61 -2.37 4.13
N SER A 454 -24.21 -2.99 3.01
CA SER A 454 -24.15 -2.47 1.63
C SER A 454 -23.20 -1.30 1.39
N ILE A 455 -21.97 -1.62 0.96
CA ILE A 455 -21.09 -0.69 0.27
C ILE A 455 -21.54 -0.64 -1.19
N ASN A 456 -22.32 0.38 -1.54
CA ASN A 456 -22.56 0.79 -2.93
C ASN A 456 -22.55 2.32 -3.10
N ASP A 457 -22.44 3.09 -2.01
CA ASP A 457 -22.49 4.55 -2.04
C ASP A 457 -21.07 5.14 -1.95
N VAL A 458 -20.49 5.37 -3.14
CA VAL A 458 -19.23 6.10 -3.33
C VAL A 458 -19.36 7.60 -3.00
N GLU A 459 -20.60 8.10 -2.80
CA GLU A 459 -20.90 9.51 -2.53
C GLU A 459 -20.23 10.08 -1.26
N TYR A 460 -19.99 9.28 -0.22
CA TYR A 460 -19.43 9.78 1.05
C TYR A 460 -17.95 10.23 0.95
N LEU A 461 -17.22 9.76 -0.08
CA LEU A 461 -15.83 10.16 -0.35
C LEU A 461 -15.71 11.42 -1.23
N HIS A 462 -16.83 11.94 -1.76
CA HIS A 462 -16.84 13.14 -2.61
C HIS A 462 -17.46 14.37 -1.96
N ASN A 463 -17.99 14.25 -0.74
CA ASN A 463 -18.49 15.40 0.02
C ASN A 463 -18.33 15.14 1.53
N PRO A 464 -17.33 15.71 2.22
CA PRO A 464 -17.39 15.79 3.67
C PRO A 464 -18.63 16.63 4.02
N GLN A 465 -19.60 16.03 4.70
CA GLN A 465 -20.80 16.74 5.16
C GLN A 465 -20.41 17.78 6.21
N SER A 466 -20.02 18.97 5.75
CA SER A 466 -19.94 20.15 6.60
C SER A 466 -21.28 20.31 7.32
N LEU A 467 -21.22 20.44 8.64
CA LEU A 467 -22.41 20.73 9.45
C LEU A 467 -23.05 22.00 8.87
N LEU A 468 -24.37 21.95 8.59
CA LEU A 468 -25.08 23.12 8.05
C LEU A 468 -24.67 24.38 8.83
N PRO A 469 -24.41 25.54 8.19
CA PRO A 469 -23.96 26.74 8.90
C PRO A 469 -24.87 27.15 10.07
N SER A 470 -26.17 26.87 9.98
CA SER A 470 -27.15 27.04 11.06
C SER A 470 -26.92 26.14 12.27
N ARG A 471 -26.44 24.91 12.06
CA ARG A 471 -26.05 23.95 13.11
C ARG A 471 -24.73 24.33 13.77
N THR A 472 -23.75 24.76 12.97
CA THR A 472 -22.45 25.26 13.47
C THR A 472 -22.64 26.49 14.36
N ALA A 473 -23.45 27.46 13.94
CA ALA A 473 -23.81 28.62 14.76
C ALA A 473 -24.55 28.24 16.05
N GLN A 474 -25.45 27.24 16.01
CA GLN A 474 -26.10 26.73 17.22
C GLN A 474 -25.08 26.13 18.19
N ILE A 475 -24.20 25.24 17.73
CA ILE A 475 -23.14 24.62 18.55
C ILE A 475 -22.25 25.69 19.18
N GLN A 476 -21.82 26.70 18.42
CA GLN A 476 -21.02 27.83 18.92
C GLN A 476 -21.73 28.63 20.02
N SER A 477 -23.07 28.78 19.96
CA SER A 477 -23.84 29.50 21.00
C SER A 477 -24.03 28.69 22.30
N ILE A 478 -24.09 27.36 22.18
CA ILE A 478 -24.42 26.44 23.28
C ILE A 478 -23.16 25.96 24.01
N PHE A 479 -22.09 25.64 23.28
CA PHE A 479 -20.87 25.10 23.87
C PHE A 479 -20.26 26.13 24.85
N PRO A 480 -19.94 25.76 26.10
CA PRO A 480 -19.53 26.71 27.13
C PRO A 480 -18.09 27.23 26.98
N PHE A 481 -17.32 26.66 26.04
CA PHE A 481 -15.93 27.03 25.73
C PHE A 481 -15.81 27.52 24.28
N THR A 482 -14.85 28.39 24.04
CA THR A 482 -14.43 28.82 22.71
C THR A 482 -13.72 27.68 21.96
N GLU A 483 -13.49 27.89 20.66
CA GLU A 483 -12.65 27.00 19.86
C GLU A 483 -11.22 26.94 20.40
N GLN A 484 -10.63 28.11 20.65
CA GLN A 484 -9.25 28.28 21.09
C GLN A 484 -9.00 27.60 22.44
N GLU A 485 -9.90 27.78 23.42
CA GLU A 485 -9.85 27.06 24.69
C GLU A 485 -9.95 25.54 24.49
N SER A 486 -10.88 25.09 23.64
CA SER A 486 -11.07 23.65 23.37
C SER A 486 -9.86 23.03 22.66
N ALA A 487 -9.26 23.74 21.70
CA ALA A 487 -8.06 23.31 21.00
C ALA A 487 -6.85 23.26 21.94
N LYS A 488 -6.69 24.22 22.85
CA LYS A 488 -5.66 24.21 23.91
C LYS A 488 -5.88 23.07 24.92
N ILE A 489 -7.12 22.72 25.24
CA ILE A 489 -7.48 21.58 26.10
C ILE A 489 -7.17 20.24 25.41
N CYS A 490 -7.49 20.13 24.12
CA CYS A 490 -7.15 18.98 23.28
C CYS A 490 -5.63 18.79 23.18
N LEU A 491 -4.87 19.85 22.85
CA LEU A 491 -3.40 19.84 22.81
C LEU A 491 -2.80 19.25 24.09
N LYS A 492 -3.14 19.86 25.24
CA LYS A 492 -2.63 19.43 26.55
C LYS A 492 -2.95 17.97 26.85
N SER A 493 -4.15 17.52 26.48
CA SER A 493 -4.60 16.16 26.75
C SER A 493 -3.90 15.14 25.84
N ALA A 494 -3.77 15.43 24.54
CA ALA A 494 -3.09 14.55 23.59
C ALA A 494 -1.59 14.43 23.91
N LEU A 495 -0.94 15.51 24.35
CA LEU A 495 0.44 15.48 24.84
C LEU A 495 0.59 14.69 26.17
N VAL A 496 -0.45 14.63 27.03
CA VAL A 496 -0.41 13.72 28.19
C VAL A 496 -0.54 12.26 27.75
N VAL A 497 -1.44 11.94 26.83
CA VAL A 497 -1.62 10.56 26.32
C VAL A 497 -0.35 10.09 25.59
N SER A 498 0.24 10.90 24.71
CA SER A 498 1.50 10.56 24.04
C SER A 498 2.63 10.24 25.03
N ARG A 499 2.81 11.06 26.08
CA ARG A 499 3.79 10.77 27.15
C ARG A 499 3.44 9.51 27.93
N ILE A 500 2.16 9.22 28.16
CA ILE A 500 1.73 7.98 28.81
C ILE A 500 2.19 6.75 28.03
N PHE A 501 1.96 6.70 26.72
CA PHE A 501 2.34 5.54 25.90
C PHE A 501 3.85 5.46 25.63
N ARG A 502 4.55 6.61 25.62
CA ARG A 502 6.02 6.65 25.61
C ARG A 502 6.65 6.12 26.89
N ASP A 503 6.06 6.46 28.05
CA ASP A 503 6.60 6.17 29.38
C ASP A 503 5.98 4.90 30.01
N LEU A 504 5.11 4.18 29.28
CA LEU A 504 4.50 2.92 29.69
C LEU A 504 5.58 1.81 29.72
N PRO A 505 5.80 1.11 30.86
CA PRO A 505 6.80 0.06 30.91
C PRO A 505 6.44 -1.09 29.97
N SER A 506 7.39 -1.53 29.13
CA SER A 506 7.23 -2.75 28.31
C SER A 506 7.30 -4.02 29.17
N PRO A 507 6.76 -5.16 28.70
CA PRO A 507 6.96 -6.46 29.35
C PRO A 507 8.45 -6.80 29.50
N ASN A 508 8.85 -7.29 30.67
CA ASN A 508 10.23 -7.74 30.92
C ASN A 508 10.27 -9.27 31.09
N PRO A 509 10.59 -10.05 30.04
CA PRO A 509 10.69 -11.51 30.13
C PRO A 509 11.87 -11.99 30.99
N ASN A 510 12.85 -11.12 31.28
CA ASN A 510 14.00 -11.43 32.11
C ASN A 510 13.79 -11.11 33.61
N TYR A 511 12.57 -10.73 34.01
CA TYR A 511 12.26 -10.44 35.41
C TYR A 511 12.21 -11.71 36.27
N SER A 512 12.77 -11.65 37.48
CA SER A 512 12.70 -12.72 38.49
C SER A 512 12.55 -12.11 39.88
N ASP A 513 11.75 -12.72 40.74
CA ASP A 513 11.58 -12.35 42.15
C ASP A 513 12.70 -12.93 43.06
N THR A 514 13.60 -13.76 42.53
CA THR A 514 14.68 -14.43 43.30
C THR A 514 16.07 -13.88 43.00
N GLU A 515 16.74 -13.31 44.01
CA GLU A 515 18.17 -12.97 43.95
C GLU A 515 19.04 -14.24 43.99
N SER A 516 19.33 -14.79 42.80
CA SER A 516 20.41 -15.76 42.55
C SER A 516 20.47 -17.01 43.44
N ASP A 517 19.57 -17.97 43.24
CA ASP A 517 19.81 -19.37 43.66
C ASP A 517 20.38 -20.19 42.48
N GLN A 518 21.65 -20.58 42.58
CA GLN A 518 22.46 -21.18 41.50
C GLN A 518 22.14 -22.66 41.21
N THR A 519 20.91 -23.11 41.45
CA THR A 519 20.53 -24.54 41.41
C THR A 519 19.34 -24.87 40.50
N ALA A 520 18.72 -23.90 39.84
CA ALA A 520 17.85 -24.16 38.69
C ALA A 520 18.71 -24.40 37.43
N GLU A 521 18.37 -25.41 36.61
CA GLU A 521 19.06 -25.66 35.35
C GLU A 521 18.96 -24.43 34.43
N THR A 522 20.06 -23.67 34.35
CA THR A 522 20.12 -22.44 33.55
C THR A 522 19.75 -22.71 32.11
N CYS A 523 18.73 -22.02 31.61
CA CYS A 523 18.39 -21.99 30.19
C CYS A 523 19.65 -21.61 29.40
N LYS A 524 20.12 -22.50 28.51
CA LYS A 524 21.39 -22.34 27.78
C LYS A 524 21.25 -21.40 26.58
N THR A 525 20.75 -20.19 26.80
CA THR A 525 20.88 -19.10 25.84
C THR A 525 22.33 -18.60 25.84
N ARG A 526 22.91 -18.39 24.64
CA ARG A 526 24.29 -17.91 24.51
C ARG A 526 24.42 -16.51 25.12
N PRO A 527 25.52 -16.19 25.83
CA PRO A 527 25.78 -14.82 26.27
C PRO A 527 26.16 -13.96 25.06
N GLY A 528 25.19 -13.23 24.52
CA GLY A 528 25.38 -12.33 23.38
C GLY A 528 24.20 -11.37 23.26
N THR A 529 24.48 -10.07 23.44
CA THR A 529 23.58 -8.92 23.21
C THR A 529 22.18 -8.99 23.83
N ALA A 530 21.98 -8.22 24.90
CA ALA A 530 20.66 -7.78 25.36
C ALA A 530 20.07 -6.71 24.40
N SER A 531 19.88 -7.09 23.13
CA SER A 531 19.04 -6.30 22.21
C SER A 531 17.57 -6.49 22.60
N ALA A 532 16.76 -5.45 22.45
CA ALA A 532 15.32 -5.58 22.62
C ALA A 532 14.77 -6.62 21.64
N ILE A 533 13.86 -7.49 22.11
CA ILE A 533 13.24 -8.51 21.26
C ILE A 533 12.43 -7.79 20.16
N HIS A 534 12.97 -7.77 18.94
CA HIS A 534 12.30 -7.18 17.79
C HIS A 534 10.98 -7.91 17.53
N GLY A 535 9.85 -7.23 17.71
CA GLY A 535 8.50 -7.80 17.58
C GLY A 535 7.85 -8.27 18.88
N SER A 536 8.40 -7.94 20.06
CA SER A 536 7.68 -8.10 21.33
C SER A 536 6.71 -6.93 21.56
N PRO A 537 5.43 -7.18 21.96
CA PRO A 537 4.46 -6.11 22.18
C PRO A 537 4.84 -5.22 23.36
N ARG A 538 4.52 -3.92 23.26
CA ARG A 538 4.69 -2.94 24.35
C ARG A 538 3.53 -2.97 25.34
N SER A 539 2.32 -3.31 24.89
CA SER A 539 1.13 -3.38 25.75
C SER A 539 0.11 -4.42 25.25
N ILE A 540 -1.10 -4.41 25.84
CA ILE A 540 -2.27 -5.03 25.20
C ILE A 540 -3.07 -3.89 24.55
N PRO A 541 -3.29 -3.91 23.21
CA PRO A 541 -3.75 -2.74 22.47
C PRO A 541 -5.26 -2.46 22.58
N TYR A 542 -5.92 -2.92 23.64
CA TYR A 542 -7.32 -2.54 23.89
C TYR A 542 -7.46 -1.01 24.07
N LEU A 543 -6.37 -0.28 24.36
CA LEU A 543 -6.34 1.18 24.45
C LEU A 543 -5.95 1.90 23.15
N ALA A 544 -5.73 1.22 22.02
CA ALA A 544 -5.33 1.84 20.76
C ALA A 544 -6.25 3.01 20.32
N CYS A 545 -7.53 2.97 20.69
CA CYS A 545 -8.46 4.08 20.49
C CYS A 545 -8.00 5.39 21.17
N CYS A 546 -7.42 5.34 22.38
CA CYS A 546 -6.89 6.51 23.09
C CYS A 546 -5.70 7.14 22.35
N GLU A 547 -4.80 6.30 21.83
CA GLU A 547 -3.65 6.71 21.02
C GLU A 547 -4.12 7.36 19.73
N LEU A 548 -5.04 6.73 18.99
CA LEU A 548 -5.59 7.24 17.73
C LEU A 548 -6.36 8.57 17.90
N GLN A 549 -7.15 8.72 18.98
CA GLN A 549 -7.80 10.01 19.30
C GLN A 549 -6.78 11.12 19.56
N SER A 550 -5.64 10.79 20.18
CA SER A 550 -4.58 11.75 20.47
C SER A 550 -3.74 12.06 19.24
N PHE A 551 -3.42 11.06 18.43
CA PHE A 551 -2.72 11.19 17.15
C PHE A 551 -3.46 12.15 16.22
N TYR A 552 -4.78 11.96 16.04
CA TYR A 552 -5.62 12.88 15.26
C TYR A 552 -5.52 14.33 15.74
N VAL A 553 -5.65 14.57 17.04
CA VAL A 553 -5.54 15.93 17.63
C VAL A 553 -4.18 16.55 17.32
N LEU A 554 -3.10 15.79 17.48
CA LEU A 554 -1.73 16.27 17.24
C LEU A 554 -1.52 16.61 15.76
N VAL A 555 -2.01 15.77 14.82
CA VAL A 555 -1.94 16.06 13.38
C VAL A 555 -2.74 17.32 13.00
N MET A 556 -3.96 17.50 13.54
CA MET A 556 -4.76 18.70 13.27
C MET A 556 -4.10 19.98 13.78
N LEU A 557 -3.47 19.93 14.95
CA LEU A 557 -2.76 21.07 15.53
C LEU A 557 -1.42 21.34 14.83
N LEU A 558 -0.68 20.31 14.43
CA LEU A 558 0.54 20.41 13.64
C LEU A 558 0.28 21.13 12.31
N ARG A 559 -0.78 20.73 11.60
CA ARG A 559 -1.25 21.39 10.38
C ARG A 559 -1.61 22.85 10.62
N ARG A 560 -2.36 23.14 11.69
CA ARG A 560 -2.78 24.51 12.05
C ARG A 560 -1.58 25.42 12.34
N VAL A 561 -0.61 24.96 13.14
CA VAL A 561 0.60 25.73 13.46
C VAL A 561 1.50 25.91 12.24
N ARG A 562 1.66 24.87 11.39
CA ARG A 562 2.40 25.01 10.11
C ARG A 562 1.76 26.01 9.16
N ALA A 563 0.44 26.00 9.00
CA ALA A 563 -0.27 26.95 8.14
C ALA A 563 -0.09 28.39 8.63
N SER A 564 -0.20 28.63 9.95
CA SER A 564 0.07 29.93 10.57
C SER A 564 1.52 30.39 10.37
N ALA A 565 2.51 29.50 10.54
CA ALA A 565 3.92 29.79 10.32
C ALA A 565 4.24 30.09 8.84
N TYR A 566 3.67 29.30 7.91
CA TYR A 566 3.79 29.52 6.47
C TYR A 566 3.25 30.89 6.05
N LEU A 567 2.06 31.26 6.55
CA LEU A 567 1.39 32.51 6.18
C LEU A 567 2.01 33.75 6.84
N GLY A 568 3.01 33.58 7.72
CA GLY A 568 3.59 34.65 8.52
C GLY A 568 2.65 35.21 9.59
N ASP A 569 1.55 34.52 9.91
CA ASP A 569 0.57 34.91 10.93
C ASP A 569 0.62 33.93 12.11
N ILE A 570 1.70 33.99 12.88
CA ILE A 570 1.85 33.23 14.13
C ILE A 570 0.84 33.70 15.19
N SER A 571 0.38 34.96 15.10
CA SER A 571 -0.63 35.55 15.99
C SER A 571 -1.92 34.73 16.04
N SER A 572 -2.33 34.17 14.90
CA SER A 572 -3.47 33.25 14.79
C SER A 572 -3.34 31.97 15.63
N CYS A 573 -2.14 31.59 16.06
CA CYS A 573 -1.85 30.42 16.90
C CYS A 573 -1.38 30.74 18.33
N TYR A 574 -1.31 32.01 18.76
CA TYR A 574 -0.81 32.40 20.10
C TYR A 574 -1.50 31.69 21.27
N TYR A 575 -2.78 31.31 21.13
CA TYR A 575 -3.49 30.56 22.17
C TYR A 575 -2.93 29.15 22.40
N LEU A 576 -2.18 28.57 21.47
CA LEU A 576 -1.47 27.30 21.64
C LEU A 576 -0.09 27.50 22.29
N LEU A 577 0.54 28.64 22.07
CA LEU A 577 1.88 28.98 22.56
C LEU A 577 1.90 29.31 24.07
N ALA A 578 3.10 29.31 24.64
CA ALA A 578 3.35 29.52 26.07
C ALA A 578 3.91 30.93 26.34
N ASN A 579 3.01 31.91 26.45
CA ASN A 579 3.32 33.35 26.64
C ASN A 579 4.18 33.96 25.52
N PRO A 580 3.81 33.80 24.23
CA PRO A 580 4.60 34.31 23.11
C PRO A 580 4.82 35.82 23.24
N GLN A 581 6.06 36.26 23.03
CA GLN A 581 6.40 37.66 22.82
C GLN A 581 6.69 37.88 21.32
N PRO A 582 6.54 39.10 20.78
CA PRO A 582 6.92 39.40 19.39
C PRO A 582 8.38 39.04 19.06
N GLU A 583 9.26 39.07 20.06
CA GLU A 583 10.68 38.70 19.93
C GLU A 583 10.95 37.19 20.00
N SER A 584 9.97 36.37 20.40
CA SER A 584 10.11 34.91 20.60
C SER A 584 9.09 34.06 19.84
N GLU A 585 8.11 34.67 19.17
CA GLU A 585 6.95 33.95 18.61
C GLU A 585 7.31 32.84 17.62
N VAL A 586 8.37 33.04 16.83
CA VAL A 586 8.89 32.05 15.88
C VAL A 586 9.48 30.85 16.63
N GLN A 587 10.34 31.10 17.62
CA GLN A 587 10.99 30.06 18.41
C GLN A 587 9.98 29.30 19.29
N ASP A 588 8.95 29.97 19.80
CA ASP A 588 7.86 29.35 20.53
C ASP A 588 6.99 28.47 19.60
N ALA A 589 6.77 28.89 18.35
CA ALA A 589 6.08 28.08 17.34
C ALA A 589 6.92 26.87 16.89
N GLU A 590 8.22 27.05 16.61
CA GLU A 590 9.15 25.95 16.28
C GLU A 590 9.22 24.92 17.41
N ARG A 591 9.30 25.38 18.66
CA ARG A 591 9.25 24.51 19.85
C ARG A 591 7.95 23.71 19.93
N LEU A 592 6.81 24.32 19.62
CA LEU A 592 5.53 23.61 19.59
C LEU A 592 5.46 22.60 18.44
N LEU A 593 5.95 22.94 17.24
CA LEU A 593 6.05 22.00 16.11
C LEU A 593 6.90 20.77 16.50
N GLU A 594 8.02 20.99 17.19
CA GLU A 594 8.90 19.92 17.65
C GLU A 594 8.26 19.07 18.76
N GLU A 595 7.54 19.68 19.72
CA GLU A 595 6.78 18.93 20.73
C GLU A 595 5.66 18.08 20.09
N LEU A 596 4.99 18.59 19.06
CA LEU A 596 3.97 17.87 18.29
C LEU A 596 4.56 16.69 17.48
N ARG A 597 5.69 16.88 16.79
CA ARG A 597 6.42 15.82 16.08
C ARG A 597 6.82 14.69 17.03
N ASN A 598 7.56 15.01 18.09
CA ASN A 598 8.00 14.01 19.07
C ASN A 598 6.82 13.27 19.72
N ALA A 599 5.70 13.95 19.93
CA ALA A 599 4.48 13.33 20.44
C ALA A 599 3.84 12.35 19.43
N LEU A 600 3.90 12.65 18.13
CA LEU A 600 3.44 11.76 17.05
C LEU A 600 4.37 10.55 16.89
N ILE A 601 5.70 10.72 16.88
CA ILE A 601 6.68 9.62 16.86
C ILE A 601 6.42 8.67 18.03
N SER A 602 6.26 9.20 19.24
CA SER A 602 6.02 8.39 20.44
C SER A 602 4.76 7.51 20.33
N LEU A 603 3.67 8.04 19.77
CA LEU A 603 2.44 7.27 19.52
C LEU A 603 2.62 6.29 18.35
N LYS A 604 3.30 6.68 17.27
CA LYS A 604 3.61 5.83 16.12
C LYS A 604 4.40 4.59 16.57
N THR A 605 5.47 4.77 17.34
CA THR A 605 6.30 3.68 17.89
C THR A 605 5.54 2.78 18.87
N SER A 606 4.61 3.34 19.65
CA SER A 606 3.75 2.56 20.54
C SER A 606 2.80 1.66 19.76
N ILE A 607 2.02 2.24 18.83
CA ILE A 607 1.10 1.51 17.95
C ILE A 607 1.83 0.44 17.12
N GLN A 608 3.01 0.77 16.57
CA GLN A 608 3.86 -0.17 15.82
C GLN A 608 4.23 -1.40 16.65
N ALA A 609 4.61 -1.25 17.92
CA ALA A 609 5.04 -2.38 18.74
C ALA A 609 3.92 -3.40 18.99
N ASP A 610 2.67 -2.95 19.06
CA ASP A 610 1.51 -3.81 19.36
C ASP A 610 0.86 -4.43 18.10
N THR A 611 1.41 -4.20 16.90
CA THR A 611 0.93 -4.78 15.62
C THR A 611 1.03 -6.30 15.51
N VAL A 612 1.72 -6.94 16.46
CA VAL A 612 1.64 -8.39 16.75
C VAL A 612 0.18 -8.85 16.84
N PHE A 613 -0.70 -8.00 17.37
CA PHE A 613 -2.14 -8.18 17.41
C PHE A 613 -2.81 -7.57 16.15
N GLY A 614 -3.39 -8.42 15.29
CA GLY A 614 -3.87 -8.02 13.97
C GLY A 614 -5.00 -6.97 13.94
N GLY A 615 -5.82 -6.89 15.00
CA GLY A 615 -6.90 -5.91 15.11
C GLY A 615 -6.42 -4.47 15.33
N VAL A 616 -5.14 -4.27 15.69
CA VAL A 616 -4.49 -2.95 15.72
C VAL A 616 -4.39 -2.38 14.31
N ILE A 617 -4.00 -3.24 13.35
CA ILE A 617 -3.86 -2.87 11.94
C ILE A 617 -5.23 -2.49 11.37
N GLU A 618 -6.27 -3.29 11.60
CA GLU A 618 -7.64 -2.97 11.17
C GLU A 618 -8.17 -1.66 11.82
N THR A 619 -7.92 -1.47 13.12
CA THR A 619 -8.36 -0.27 13.86
C THR A 619 -7.62 0.99 13.38
N ALA A 620 -6.33 0.87 13.06
CA ALA A 620 -5.56 1.94 12.43
C ALA A 620 -6.12 2.22 11.02
N GLN A 621 -6.15 1.22 10.13
CA GLN A 621 -6.60 1.37 8.74
C GLN A 621 -7.98 2.05 8.64
N MET A 622 -8.96 1.67 9.47
CA MET A 622 -10.29 2.30 9.53
C MET A 622 -10.26 3.82 9.81
N HIS A 623 -9.33 4.28 10.67
CA HIS A 623 -9.21 5.69 11.03
C HIS A 623 -8.22 6.47 10.15
N PHE A 624 -7.23 5.80 9.52
CA PHE A 624 -6.29 6.41 8.60
C PHE A 624 -6.85 6.54 7.17
N PHE A 625 -7.48 5.50 6.60
CA PHE A 625 -7.99 5.55 5.21
C PHE A 625 -9.12 6.56 5.00
N SER A 626 -10.05 6.70 5.95
CA SER A 626 -11.28 7.47 5.75
C SER A 626 -11.08 8.98 5.64
N HIS A 627 -9.94 9.53 6.10
CA HIS A 627 -9.74 10.98 6.18
C HIS A 627 -8.37 11.50 5.69
N TYR A 628 -7.39 10.64 5.38
CA TYR A 628 -6.09 11.11 4.85
C TYR A 628 -6.16 11.57 3.38
N VAL A 629 -7.02 10.95 2.56
CA VAL A 629 -7.15 11.28 1.12
C VAL A 629 -7.56 12.74 0.89
N VAL A 630 -8.54 13.25 1.65
CA VAL A 630 -8.99 14.66 1.58
C VAL A 630 -7.94 15.61 2.19
N ALA A 631 -7.21 15.13 3.19
CA ALA A 631 -6.33 15.95 4.01
C ALA A 631 -4.92 16.14 3.40
N ILE A 632 -4.47 15.25 2.51
CA ILE A 632 -3.23 15.42 1.73
C ILE A 632 -3.48 16.39 0.55
N GLY A 633 -4.63 16.26 -0.13
CA GLY A 633 -4.97 17.08 -1.30
C GLY A 633 -5.11 18.60 -1.09
N LEU A 634 -5.08 19.09 0.16
CA LEU A 634 -5.24 20.51 0.51
C LEU A 634 -4.00 21.17 1.15
N LEU A 635 -2.87 20.44 1.28
CA LEU A 635 -1.63 20.98 1.87
C LEU A 635 -0.46 21.09 0.88
N ALA A 636 -0.61 20.62 -0.35
CA ALA A 636 0.43 20.65 -1.39
C ALA A 636 0.66 22.03 -2.04
N THR A 637 0.15 23.13 -1.46
CA THR A 637 0.21 24.49 -2.04
C THR A 637 1.17 25.44 -1.31
N ALA A 638 2.12 24.90 -0.51
CA ALA A 638 2.91 25.64 0.50
C ALA A 638 4.10 24.82 1.09
N LEU A 639 5.36 25.25 1.31
CA LEU A 639 6.32 26.26 0.75
C LEU A 639 7.31 25.46 -0.17
N PRO A 640 8.24 26.09 -0.91
CA PRO A 640 9.25 25.40 -1.71
C PRO A 640 10.53 25.07 -0.90
N ILE A 641 11.53 24.49 -1.58
CA ILE A 641 12.77 23.85 -1.08
C ILE A 641 12.50 22.39 -0.67
N THR A 642 12.96 21.35 -1.37
CA THR A 642 14.04 21.22 -2.38
C THR A 642 13.57 20.75 -3.76
N GLN A 643 14.35 21.08 -4.79
CA GLN A 643 14.07 20.75 -6.19
C GLN A 643 14.54 19.34 -6.55
N ALA A 644 13.72 18.35 -6.21
CA ALA A 644 13.54 17.12 -6.98
C ALA A 644 12.12 17.17 -7.57
N TYR A 645 11.88 16.58 -8.75
CA TYR A 645 10.61 16.74 -9.46
C TYR A 645 9.46 15.98 -8.78
N ALA A 646 8.82 16.62 -7.81
CA ALA A 646 7.53 16.20 -7.27
C ALA A 646 6.43 16.45 -8.32
N THR A 647 6.39 15.59 -9.34
CA THR A 647 5.44 15.68 -10.44
C THR A 647 4.04 15.36 -9.93
N SER A 648 3.26 16.40 -9.59
CA SER A 648 1.82 16.22 -9.41
C SER A 648 1.26 15.49 -10.64
N ARG A 649 0.33 14.54 -10.45
CA ARG A 649 -0.38 13.89 -11.58
C ARG A 649 -1.03 14.90 -12.52
N SER A 650 -1.33 16.11 -12.06
CA SER A 650 -1.83 17.22 -12.86
C SER A 650 -0.79 17.87 -13.80
N ALA A 651 0.48 17.46 -13.76
CA ALA A 651 1.57 17.92 -14.62
C ALA A 651 2.04 16.85 -15.62
N MET A 652 1.74 15.57 -15.37
CA MET A 652 2.05 14.47 -16.28
C MET A 652 1.26 14.58 -17.60
N PRO A 653 1.79 14.07 -18.74
CA PRO A 653 0.99 13.90 -19.96
C PRO A 653 -0.19 12.97 -19.71
N ARG A 654 -1.40 13.39 -20.10
CA ARG A 654 -2.60 12.54 -20.07
C ARG A 654 -2.63 11.66 -21.30
N THR A 655 -2.82 10.37 -21.14
CA THR A 655 -2.83 9.46 -22.29
C THR A 655 -3.89 8.37 -22.20
N VAL A 656 -4.38 7.95 -23.36
CA VAL A 656 -5.25 6.78 -23.56
C VAL A 656 -4.57 5.88 -24.59
N VAL A 657 -4.43 4.60 -24.27
CA VAL A 657 -3.95 3.56 -25.20
C VAL A 657 -5.16 2.89 -25.85
N THR A 658 -5.18 2.79 -27.18
CA THR A 658 -6.08 1.91 -27.93
C THR A 658 -5.27 0.82 -28.64
N THR A 659 -5.41 -0.42 -28.18
CA THR A 659 -4.59 -1.59 -28.51
C THR A 659 -5.47 -2.74 -29.03
N ASP A 660 -5.05 -3.39 -30.11
CA ASP A 660 -5.67 -4.60 -30.66
C ASP A 660 -5.01 -5.90 -30.16
N MET A 661 -4.00 -5.76 -29.28
CA MET A 661 -3.38 -6.83 -28.52
C MET A 661 -2.74 -7.91 -29.41
N GLU A 662 -1.98 -7.49 -30.42
CA GLU A 662 -0.97 -8.33 -31.07
C GLU A 662 0.18 -8.67 -30.10
N GLN A 663 1.13 -9.45 -30.60
CA GLN A 663 2.31 -9.89 -29.88
C GLN A 663 3.18 -8.72 -29.37
N ASP A 664 3.38 -7.70 -30.20
CA ASP A 664 4.11 -6.51 -29.84
C ASP A 664 3.30 -5.50 -29.03
N ASP A 665 1.98 -5.43 -29.15
CA ASP A 665 1.16 -4.71 -28.17
C ASP A 665 1.39 -5.30 -26.77
N LEU A 666 1.42 -6.63 -26.63
CA LEU A 666 1.63 -7.29 -25.35
C LEU A 666 3.00 -6.94 -24.76
N ALA A 667 4.06 -6.98 -25.58
CA ALA A 667 5.40 -6.59 -25.17
C ALA A 667 5.49 -5.09 -24.80
N SER A 668 4.91 -4.23 -25.64
CA SER A 668 4.80 -2.78 -25.43
C SER A 668 3.98 -2.45 -24.18
N LEU A 669 2.90 -3.18 -23.88
CA LEU A 669 2.07 -2.98 -22.69
C LEU A 669 2.82 -3.38 -21.40
N ILE A 670 3.57 -4.47 -21.44
CA ILE A 670 4.43 -4.89 -20.32
C ILE A 670 5.46 -3.80 -20.00
N ARG A 671 6.08 -3.19 -21.02
CA ARG A 671 6.98 -2.05 -20.83
C ARG A 671 6.23 -0.81 -20.35
N TYR A 672 5.18 -0.39 -21.06
CA TYR A 672 4.38 0.80 -20.80
C TYR A 672 3.90 0.89 -19.34
N LEU A 673 3.43 -0.23 -18.78
CA LEU A 673 2.96 -0.28 -17.40
C LEU A 673 4.05 0.07 -16.38
N LEU A 674 5.32 -0.19 -16.67
CA LEU A 674 6.47 0.23 -15.84
C LEU A 674 6.81 1.72 -15.97
N TYR A 675 6.18 2.47 -16.88
CA TYR A 675 6.29 3.94 -17.01
C TYR A 675 5.02 4.69 -16.57
N THR A 676 4.05 3.99 -15.98
CA THR A 676 2.80 4.61 -15.49
C THR A 676 2.97 5.48 -14.23
N ASN A 677 4.18 5.53 -13.66
CA ASN A 677 4.60 6.56 -12.69
C ASN A 677 4.82 7.93 -13.34
N GLU A 678 5.13 7.99 -14.65
CA GLU A 678 5.41 9.22 -15.39
C GLU A 678 4.22 9.70 -16.26
N LEU A 679 3.25 8.81 -16.50
CA LEU A 679 2.13 9.05 -17.42
C LEU A 679 0.77 8.96 -16.72
N ASP A 680 -0.05 10.00 -16.86
CA ASP A 680 -1.43 10.02 -16.36
C ASP A 680 -2.32 9.19 -17.29
N THR A 681 -2.32 7.87 -17.06
CA THR A 681 -3.06 6.87 -17.85
C THR A 681 -4.56 6.98 -17.57
N GLN A 682 -5.31 7.46 -18.55
CA GLN A 682 -6.76 7.69 -18.48
C GLN A 682 -7.59 6.53 -19.06
N GLY A 683 -6.97 5.64 -19.84
CA GLY A 683 -7.64 4.53 -20.54
C GLY A 683 -6.66 3.53 -21.14
N ILE A 684 -6.99 2.24 -21.05
CA ILE A 684 -6.34 1.15 -21.81
C ILE A 684 -7.47 0.37 -22.49
N ILE A 685 -7.57 0.50 -23.82
CA ILE A 685 -8.81 0.21 -24.54
C ILE A 685 -8.54 -0.83 -25.62
N TYR A 686 -9.29 -1.92 -25.62
CA TYR A 686 -9.30 -2.87 -26.73
C TYR A 686 -9.88 -2.22 -28.00
N THR A 687 -9.19 -2.31 -29.14
CA THR A 687 -9.65 -1.82 -30.45
C THR A 687 -9.43 -2.89 -31.52
N SER A 688 -9.91 -2.69 -32.74
CA SER A 688 -9.52 -3.49 -33.92
C SER A 688 -8.41 -2.82 -34.72
N SER A 689 -7.74 -3.60 -35.56
CA SER A 689 -6.82 -3.14 -36.61
C SER A 689 -7.00 -3.98 -37.88
N ARG A 690 -6.12 -3.81 -38.86
CA ARG A 690 -5.95 -4.71 -40.02
C ARG A 690 -5.44 -6.11 -39.66
N TYR A 691 -4.87 -6.28 -38.47
CA TYR A 691 -4.23 -7.52 -37.99
C TYR A 691 -5.10 -8.28 -36.98
N HIS A 692 -5.78 -7.59 -36.06
CA HIS A 692 -6.64 -8.21 -35.04
C HIS A 692 -8.06 -7.61 -35.05
N TRP A 693 -9.09 -8.46 -35.17
CA TRP A 693 -10.50 -8.07 -34.99
C TRP A 693 -11.44 -9.24 -34.66
N ALA A 694 -12.42 -8.98 -33.80
CA ALA A 694 -13.26 -9.96 -33.12
C ALA A 694 -14.34 -10.61 -33.99
N GLY A 695 -14.87 -9.86 -34.96
CA GLY A 695 -16.15 -10.14 -35.61
C GLY A 695 -17.35 -9.70 -34.76
N ASP A 696 -18.48 -9.48 -35.42
CA ASP A 696 -19.76 -9.07 -34.82
C ASP A 696 -20.48 -10.16 -33.99
N GLY A 697 -19.87 -11.34 -33.84
CA GLY A 697 -20.46 -12.52 -33.19
C GLY A 697 -21.61 -13.20 -33.96
N ASN A 698 -22.05 -12.65 -35.10
CA ASN A 698 -23.14 -13.23 -35.92
C ASN A 698 -22.61 -14.12 -37.05
N GLY A 699 -21.29 -14.20 -37.23
CA GLY A 699 -20.64 -14.92 -38.33
C GLY A 699 -20.65 -14.12 -39.64
N THR A 700 -20.82 -12.80 -39.57
CA THR A 700 -20.75 -11.91 -40.73
C THR A 700 -19.35 -11.98 -41.33
N LYS A 701 -19.27 -12.16 -42.66
CA LYS A 701 -17.99 -12.23 -43.37
C LYS A 701 -17.55 -10.86 -43.86
N PHE A 702 -16.34 -10.47 -43.47
CA PHE A 702 -15.69 -9.22 -43.78
C PHE A 702 -14.44 -9.44 -44.64
N PHE A 703 -14.16 -8.51 -45.54
CA PHE A 703 -13.00 -8.57 -46.43
C PHE A 703 -12.60 -7.17 -46.91
N ILE A 704 -11.32 -6.85 -46.75
CA ILE A 704 -10.65 -5.69 -47.33
C ILE A 704 -9.44 -6.24 -48.11
N PRO A 705 -9.17 -5.77 -49.36
CA PRO A 705 -8.00 -6.18 -50.12
C PRO A 705 -6.68 -5.72 -49.47
N ASP A 706 -5.56 -6.30 -49.88
CA ASP A 706 -4.22 -5.94 -49.40
C ASP A 706 -4.07 -6.07 -47.87
N ARG A 707 -4.59 -7.19 -47.35
CA ARG A 707 -4.54 -7.63 -45.94
C ARG A 707 -3.90 -9.03 -45.84
N GLU A 708 -3.58 -9.46 -44.63
CA GLU A 708 -2.96 -10.78 -44.39
C GLU A 708 -3.87 -11.94 -44.79
N TYR A 709 -5.19 -11.73 -44.74
CA TYR A 709 -6.19 -12.68 -45.20
C TYR A 709 -6.53 -12.47 -46.68
N THR A 710 -6.52 -13.57 -47.44
CA THR A 710 -6.80 -13.58 -48.89
C THR A 710 -8.24 -13.96 -49.25
N THR A 711 -9.06 -14.28 -48.25
CA THR A 711 -10.48 -14.64 -48.41
C THR A 711 -11.31 -14.00 -47.29
N PRO A 712 -12.64 -13.83 -47.45
CA PRO A 712 -13.49 -13.21 -46.42
C PRO A 712 -13.51 -14.01 -45.11
N GLN A 713 -13.14 -13.35 -44.03
CA GLN A 713 -13.05 -13.90 -42.66
C GLN A 713 -14.26 -13.44 -41.82
N TRP A 714 -14.48 -14.05 -40.66
CA TRP A 714 -15.53 -13.65 -39.70
C TRP A 714 -14.96 -13.31 -38.31
N THR A 715 -13.66 -13.53 -38.12
CA THR A 715 -12.76 -12.98 -37.10
C THR A 715 -11.35 -13.07 -37.70
N TRP A 716 -10.42 -12.21 -37.31
CA TRP A 716 -9.01 -12.34 -37.69
C TRP A 716 -8.12 -12.25 -36.44
N ARG A 717 -7.37 -13.32 -36.19
CA ARG A 717 -6.32 -13.49 -35.15
C ARG A 717 -6.70 -13.12 -33.70
N TRP A 718 -7.98 -12.85 -33.43
CA TRP A 718 -8.44 -12.24 -32.17
C TRP A 718 -8.14 -13.06 -30.91
N THR A 719 -7.51 -12.40 -29.93
CA THR A 719 -7.03 -13.02 -28.68
C THR A 719 -7.94 -12.78 -27.48
N GLY A 720 -9.01 -12.01 -27.67
CA GLY A 720 -10.08 -11.79 -26.68
C GLY A 720 -9.89 -10.57 -25.78
N THR A 721 -10.98 -10.16 -25.12
CA THR A 721 -11.10 -8.90 -24.35
C THR A 721 -10.73 -9.01 -22.87
N ARG A 722 -9.92 -10.01 -22.51
CA ARG A 722 -9.59 -10.37 -21.12
C ARG A 722 -8.10 -10.48 -20.78
N THR A 723 -7.21 -10.57 -21.78
CA THR A 723 -5.75 -10.68 -21.62
C THR A 723 -5.15 -9.61 -20.71
N ILE A 724 -5.57 -8.35 -20.87
CA ILE A 724 -5.07 -7.21 -20.07
C ILE A 724 -5.45 -7.40 -18.60
N GLN A 725 -6.70 -7.74 -18.31
CA GLN A 725 -7.23 -7.83 -16.95
C GLN A 725 -6.77 -9.10 -16.23
N ASP A 726 -6.86 -10.26 -16.89
CA ASP A 726 -6.68 -11.57 -16.25
C ASP A 726 -5.23 -12.07 -16.27
N ILE A 727 -4.38 -11.51 -17.15
CA ILE A 727 -2.96 -11.86 -17.25
C ILE A 727 -2.07 -10.66 -16.90
N VAL A 728 -2.11 -9.58 -17.67
CA VAL A 728 -1.12 -8.49 -17.56
C VAL A 728 -1.26 -7.70 -16.26
N LEU A 729 -2.45 -7.15 -15.97
CA LEU A 729 -2.72 -6.42 -14.72
C LEU A 729 -2.69 -7.32 -13.49
N LYS A 730 -2.99 -8.62 -13.65
CA LYS A 730 -2.83 -9.61 -12.58
C LYS A 730 -1.35 -9.87 -12.24
N ALA A 731 -0.44 -9.79 -13.21
CA ALA A 731 1.00 -9.83 -12.95
C ALA A 731 1.51 -8.48 -12.41
N TYR A 732 1.02 -7.36 -12.93
CA TYR A 732 1.32 -6.02 -12.40
C TYR A 732 0.95 -5.93 -10.90
N ALA A 733 -0.22 -6.44 -10.51
CA ALA A 733 -0.65 -6.48 -9.11
C ALA A 733 0.28 -7.26 -8.17
N GLN A 734 1.03 -8.26 -8.68
CA GLN A 734 2.01 -9.01 -7.89
C GLN A 734 3.30 -8.22 -7.66
N ILE A 735 3.69 -7.35 -8.60
CA ILE A 735 4.91 -6.54 -8.51
C ILE A 735 4.66 -5.12 -8.01
N TYR A 736 3.39 -4.69 -7.93
CA TYR A 736 2.98 -3.37 -7.43
C TYR A 736 3.61 -3.01 -6.07
N PRO A 737 3.66 -3.89 -5.05
CA PRO A 737 4.32 -3.58 -3.79
C PRO A 737 5.83 -3.32 -3.90
N ASN A 738 6.50 -3.88 -4.91
CA ASN A 738 7.92 -3.67 -5.15
C ASN A 738 8.15 -2.34 -5.85
N ILE A 739 7.52 -2.12 -7.00
CA ILE A 739 7.71 -0.88 -7.80
C ILE A 739 7.26 0.39 -7.05
N LEU A 740 6.28 0.28 -6.14
CA LEU A 740 5.85 1.39 -5.28
C LEU A 740 6.93 1.84 -4.28
N CYS A 741 7.89 0.96 -3.95
CA CYS A 741 9.05 1.33 -3.14
C CYS A 741 10.12 2.07 -3.93
N HIS A 742 10.13 1.96 -5.27
CA HIS A 742 11.05 2.65 -6.18
C HIS A 742 10.47 3.99 -6.68
N ASP A 743 9.15 4.06 -6.92
CA ASP A 743 8.46 5.31 -7.23
C ASP A 743 7.02 5.33 -6.67
N PRO A 744 6.61 6.34 -5.87
CA PRO A 744 5.28 6.39 -5.25
C PRO A 744 4.13 6.75 -6.23
N PHE A 745 4.41 7.19 -7.45
CA PHE A 745 3.40 7.66 -8.40
C PHE A 745 2.71 6.54 -9.21
N TYR A 746 3.20 5.30 -9.14
CA TYR A 746 2.58 4.15 -9.80
C TYR A 746 1.09 3.99 -9.42
N PRO A 747 0.17 3.92 -10.40
CA PRO A 747 -1.25 3.71 -10.14
C PRO A 747 -1.49 2.33 -9.53
N THR A 748 -2.45 2.26 -8.62
CA THR A 748 -2.89 0.97 -8.07
C THR A 748 -3.43 0.05 -9.19
N PRO A 749 -3.34 -1.28 -9.03
CA PRO A 749 -3.91 -2.23 -9.99
C PRO A 749 -5.41 -2.01 -10.24
N ASP A 750 -6.16 -1.63 -9.20
CA ASP A 750 -7.60 -1.33 -9.30
C ASP A 750 -7.86 -0.04 -10.09
N GLN A 751 -7.03 1.00 -9.94
CA GLN A 751 -7.11 2.20 -10.77
C GLN A 751 -6.90 1.85 -12.25
N LEU A 752 -5.81 1.16 -12.59
CA LEU A 752 -5.55 0.73 -13.97
C LEU A 752 -6.71 -0.13 -14.51
N LEU A 753 -7.15 -1.14 -13.76
CA LEU A 753 -8.25 -2.03 -14.13
C LEU A 753 -9.55 -1.27 -14.39
N SER A 754 -9.84 -0.23 -13.59
CA SER A 754 -11.04 0.62 -13.78
C SER A 754 -11.02 1.39 -15.11
N THR A 755 -9.83 1.72 -15.63
CA THR A 755 -9.64 2.39 -16.93
C THR A 755 -9.68 1.44 -18.13
N VAL A 756 -9.67 0.12 -17.91
CA VAL A 756 -9.75 -0.84 -19.03
C VAL A 756 -11.15 -0.85 -19.64
N LYS A 757 -11.26 -0.71 -20.97
CA LYS A 757 -12.54 -0.69 -21.70
C LYS A 757 -12.48 -1.53 -22.99
N ILE A 758 -13.65 -1.88 -23.51
CA ILE A 758 -13.80 -2.43 -24.85
C ILE A 758 -14.23 -1.30 -25.80
N GLY A 759 -13.40 -1.02 -26.80
CA GLY A 759 -13.67 -0.11 -27.91
C GLY A 759 -14.36 -0.82 -29.07
N ASN A 760 -14.16 -0.29 -30.27
CA ASN A 760 -14.70 -0.83 -31.52
C ASN A 760 -13.77 -1.94 -32.02
N ILE A 761 -14.18 -3.20 -31.79
CA ILE A 761 -13.38 -4.41 -32.02
C ILE A 761 -13.90 -5.31 -33.15
N ASP A 762 -15.11 -5.06 -33.65
CA ASP A 762 -15.84 -6.00 -34.50
C ASP A 762 -15.13 -6.24 -35.84
N PHE A 763 -14.78 -5.17 -36.56
CA PHE A 763 -14.04 -5.24 -37.83
C PHE A 763 -13.04 -4.10 -37.93
N GLU A 764 -12.04 -4.24 -38.81
CA GLU A 764 -11.11 -3.16 -39.14
C GLU A 764 -11.86 -1.88 -39.55
N GLY A 765 -11.58 -0.76 -38.90
CA GLY A 765 -12.19 0.53 -39.23
C GLY A 765 -13.65 0.72 -38.77
N GLU A 766 -14.26 -0.24 -38.08
CA GLU A 766 -15.68 -0.17 -37.68
C GLU A 766 -15.96 1.01 -36.72
N MET A 767 -17.01 1.77 -37.00
CA MET A 767 -17.44 2.94 -36.22
C MET A 767 -18.94 3.21 -36.37
N ASP A 768 -19.75 2.16 -36.44
CA ASP A 768 -21.21 2.24 -36.57
C ASP A 768 -21.89 2.47 -35.21
N HIS A 769 -21.28 2.02 -34.10
CA HIS A 769 -21.89 2.09 -32.77
C HIS A 769 -20.96 2.60 -31.65
N ASP A 770 -21.56 3.26 -30.65
CA ASP A 770 -20.87 3.71 -29.42
C ASP A 770 -20.45 2.49 -28.57
N THR A 771 -19.22 2.52 -28.06
CA THR A 771 -18.56 1.45 -27.29
C THR A 771 -18.06 1.99 -25.95
N GLU A 772 -17.73 1.15 -24.96
CA GLU A 772 -17.23 1.65 -23.66
C GLU A 772 -15.95 2.49 -23.84
N GLY A 773 -15.07 2.09 -24.75
CA GLY A 773 -13.84 2.79 -25.09
C GLY A 773 -14.07 4.14 -25.76
N SER A 774 -14.89 4.20 -26.81
CA SER A 774 -15.21 5.47 -27.49
C SER A 774 -16.00 6.42 -26.57
N ASN A 775 -16.84 5.89 -25.68
CA ASN A 775 -17.52 6.66 -24.63
C ASN A 775 -16.55 7.30 -23.61
N LEU A 776 -15.51 6.56 -23.20
CA LEU A 776 -14.45 7.08 -22.33
C LEU A 776 -13.66 8.19 -23.03
N ILE A 777 -13.20 7.98 -24.26
CA ILE A 777 -12.49 9.01 -25.03
C ILE A 777 -13.39 10.26 -25.21
N ARG A 778 -14.68 10.07 -25.55
CA ARG A 778 -15.66 11.15 -25.68
C ARG A 778 -15.77 11.97 -24.39
N SER A 779 -15.86 11.33 -23.23
CA SER A 779 -15.99 12.04 -21.95
C SER A 779 -14.72 12.82 -21.60
N LEU A 780 -13.54 12.24 -21.84
CA LEU A 780 -12.24 12.88 -21.60
C LEU A 780 -11.99 14.10 -22.50
N LEU A 781 -12.46 14.05 -23.76
CA LEU A 781 -12.38 15.17 -24.70
C LEU A 781 -13.38 16.29 -24.40
N LEU A 782 -14.58 15.95 -23.88
CA LEU A 782 -15.61 16.93 -23.49
C LEU A 782 -15.40 17.54 -22.10
N ASP A 783 -14.61 16.88 -21.24
CA ASP A 783 -14.20 17.41 -19.95
C ASP A 783 -13.50 18.77 -20.11
N SER A 784 -14.06 19.78 -19.44
CA SER A 784 -13.55 21.16 -19.44
C SER A 784 -12.85 21.55 -18.14
N THR A 785 -12.80 20.64 -17.15
CA THR A 785 -12.13 20.86 -15.87
C THR A 785 -10.62 20.65 -15.98
N ASP A 786 -10.18 19.72 -16.84
CA ASP A 786 -8.78 19.49 -17.16
C ASP A 786 -8.48 19.91 -18.61
N THR A 787 -7.68 20.96 -18.75
CA THR A 787 -7.32 21.61 -20.02
C THR A 787 -6.05 21.05 -20.66
N ARG A 788 -5.41 20.02 -20.09
CA ARG A 788 -4.21 19.42 -20.68
C ARG A 788 -4.55 18.72 -22.01
N PRO A 789 -3.61 18.65 -22.96
CA PRO A 789 -3.71 17.74 -24.09
C PRO A 789 -3.97 16.31 -23.63
N LEU A 790 -4.75 15.58 -24.42
CA LEU A 790 -5.04 14.17 -24.28
C LEU A 790 -4.36 13.44 -25.45
N TYR A 791 -3.29 12.72 -25.14
CA TYR A 791 -2.54 11.93 -26.10
C TYR A 791 -3.27 10.59 -26.32
N LEU A 792 -3.85 10.42 -27.50
CA LEU A 792 -4.59 9.24 -27.92
C LEU A 792 -3.62 8.36 -28.71
N GLN A 793 -3.07 7.35 -28.05
CA GLN A 793 -2.14 6.40 -28.67
C GLN A 793 -2.92 5.33 -29.42
N ALA A 794 -2.85 5.35 -30.75
CA ALA A 794 -3.37 4.28 -31.61
C ALA A 794 -2.25 3.27 -31.84
N TRP A 795 -2.26 2.19 -31.07
CA TRP A 795 -1.36 1.04 -31.26
C TRP A 795 -1.93 0.22 -32.44
N GLY A 796 -3.21 -0.13 -32.35
CA GLY A 796 -3.99 -0.69 -33.46
C GLY A 796 -4.64 0.37 -34.37
N GLY A 797 -5.89 0.11 -34.77
CA GLY A 797 -6.68 1.01 -35.59
C GLY A 797 -7.10 2.31 -34.88
N THR A 798 -7.38 3.33 -35.68
CA THR A 798 -7.87 4.64 -35.21
C THR A 798 -9.39 4.69 -35.01
N ASN A 799 -10.12 3.61 -35.34
CA ASN A 799 -11.58 3.56 -35.33
C ASN A 799 -12.25 3.89 -33.98
N THR A 800 -11.73 3.41 -32.85
CA THR A 800 -12.32 3.73 -31.53
C THR A 800 -12.20 5.24 -31.21
N ILE A 801 -11.11 5.88 -31.65
CA ILE A 801 -10.92 7.33 -31.56
C ILE A 801 -11.86 8.05 -32.53
N ALA A 802 -11.95 7.59 -33.78
CA ALA A 802 -12.85 8.11 -34.80
C ALA A 802 -14.31 8.07 -34.34
N ARG A 803 -14.75 6.94 -33.75
CA ARG A 803 -16.10 6.77 -33.20
C ARG A 803 -16.38 7.77 -32.09
N ALA A 804 -15.45 7.98 -31.16
CA ALA A 804 -15.61 8.97 -30.09
C ALA A 804 -15.83 10.40 -30.64
N LEU A 805 -15.01 10.80 -31.62
CA LEU A 805 -15.12 12.08 -32.32
C LEU A 805 -16.44 12.19 -33.10
N LYS A 806 -16.83 11.13 -33.81
CA LYS A 806 -18.08 11.06 -34.59
C LYS A 806 -19.32 11.21 -33.71
N SER A 807 -19.33 10.60 -32.52
CA SER A 807 -20.46 10.74 -31.59
C SER A 807 -20.55 12.14 -30.97
N ILE A 808 -19.44 12.88 -30.88
CA ILE A 808 -19.45 14.31 -30.54
C ILE A 808 -20.02 15.12 -31.71
N GLU A 809 -19.60 14.85 -32.95
CA GLU A 809 -20.14 15.54 -34.14
C GLU A 809 -21.65 15.31 -34.28
N GLU A 810 -22.11 14.06 -34.18
CA GLU A 810 -23.54 13.70 -34.22
C GLU A 810 -24.35 14.41 -33.11
N GLN A 811 -23.78 14.55 -31.90
CA GLN A 811 -24.46 15.20 -30.78
C GLN A 811 -24.46 16.74 -30.85
N TYR A 812 -23.38 17.37 -31.33
CA TYR A 812 -23.14 18.82 -31.16
C TYR A 812 -23.08 19.63 -32.46
N SER A 813 -23.00 19.01 -33.64
CA SER A 813 -22.86 19.72 -34.94
C SER A 813 -24.02 20.67 -35.26
N GLY A 814 -25.24 20.33 -34.85
CA GLY A 814 -26.43 21.19 -34.99
C GLY A 814 -26.49 22.35 -33.98
N SER A 815 -25.55 22.45 -33.03
CA SER A 815 -25.57 23.48 -31.98
C SER A 815 -24.95 24.80 -32.44
N ARG A 816 -25.46 25.93 -31.93
CA ARG A 816 -24.87 27.26 -32.17
C ARG A 816 -23.42 27.43 -31.70
N HIS A 817 -22.92 26.49 -30.89
CA HIS A 817 -21.57 26.48 -30.33
C HIS A 817 -20.64 25.48 -31.04
N TRP A 818 -21.09 24.78 -32.08
CA TRP A 818 -20.34 23.70 -32.73
C TRP A 818 -18.89 24.08 -33.09
N ALA A 819 -18.68 25.22 -33.75
CA ALA A 819 -17.34 25.68 -34.10
C ALA A 819 -16.43 25.91 -32.87
N GLN A 820 -16.99 26.33 -31.73
CA GLN A 820 -16.25 26.50 -30.48
C GLN A 820 -15.89 25.14 -29.87
N THR A 821 -16.85 24.21 -29.82
CA THR A 821 -16.66 22.83 -29.35
C THR A 821 -15.62 22.08 -30.18
N ARG A 822 -15.77 22.10 -31.52
CA ARG A 822 -14.84 21.46 -32.47
C ARG A 822 -13.42 22.00 -32.29
N ASN A 823 -13.25 23.32 -32.26
CA ASN A 823 -11.94 23.94 -32.05
C ASN A 823 -11.34 23.66 -30.66
N ALA A 824 -12.16 23.51 -29.61
CA ALA A 824 -11.68 23.16 -28.27
C ALA A 824 -11.16 21.71 -28.23
N ILE A 825 -11.92 20.78 -28.82
CA ILE A 825 -11.54 19.36 -28.91
C ILE A 825 -10.32 19.18 -29.81
N SER A 826 -10.25 19.86 -30.95
CA SER A 826 -9.09 19.79 -31.85
C SER A 826 -7.79 20.32 -31.23
N ARG A 827 -7.86 21.24 -30.26
CA ARG A 827 -6.68 21.65 -29.47
C ARG A 827 -6.34 20.69 -28.33
N LYS A 828 -7.31 19.90 -27.87
CA LYS A 828 -7.14 18.96 -26.75
C LYS A 828 -6.67 17.59 -27.21
N ALA A 829 -7.17 17.09 -28.34
CA ALA A 829 -6.78 15.80 -28.89
C ALA A 829 -5.44 15.89 -29.64
N VAL A 830 -4.51 15.00 -29.29
CA VAL A 830 -3.32 14.67 -30.09
C VAL A 830 -3.34 13.17 -30.34
N ILE A 831 -3.28 12.73 -31.60
CA ILE A 831 -3.26 11.30 -31.94
C ILE A 831 -1.81 10.90 -32.22
N LEU A 832 -1.30 9.93 -31.47
CA LEU A 832 0.01 9.32 -31.69
C LEU A 832 -0.22 7.95 -32.32
N ALA A 833 0.12 7.78 -33.59
CA ALA A 833 -0.22 6.61 -34.37
C ALA A 833 1.00 5.70 -34.56
N SER A 834 0.87 4.45 -34.11
CA SER A 834 1.74 3.31 -34.42
C SER A 834 1.43 2.88 -35.86
N GLY A 835 1.79 3.76 -36.81
CA GLY A 835 1.28 3.74 -38.17
C GLY A 835 -0.24 3.87 -38.27
N PHE A 836 -0.76 3.85 -39.50
CA PHE A 836 -2.21 3.78 -39.75
C PHE A 836 -2.61 2.33 -40.05
N GLN A 837 -3.16 1.66 -39.04
CA GLN A 837 -3.52 0.25 -39.13
C GLN A 837 -4.98 0.00 -39.54
N ASP A 838 -5.76 1.07 -39.75
CA ASP A 838 -7.07 1.05 -40.40
C ASP A 838 -7.26 2.30 -41.26
N ASN A 839 -8.39 2.39 -41.96
CA ASN A 839 -8.71 3.56 -42.78
C ASN A 839 -9.44 4.67 -42.02
N ALA A 840 -9.76 4.51 -40.72
CA ALA A 840 -10.68 5.43 -40.03
C ALA A 840 -10.12 6.86 -39.88
N TYR A 841 -8.79 7.01 -39.84
CA TYR A 841 -8.14 8.31 -39.95
C TYR A 841 -8.42 8.97 -41.31
N THR A 842 -8.14 8.26 -42.41
CA THR A 842 -8.28 8.75 -43.78
C THR A 842 -9.75 9.04 -44.15
N ASP A 843 -10.64 8.12 -43.81
CA ASP A 843 -12.05 8.13 -44.22
C ASP A 843 -12.91 9.07 -43.34
N TYR A 844 -12.50 9.32 -42.08
CA TYR A 844 -13.27 10.14 -41.14
C TYR A 844 -12.47 11.23 -40.44
N ILE A 845 -11.40 10.92 -39.69
CA ILE A 845 -10.74 11.92 -38.82
C ILE A 845 -10.13 13.07 -39.63
N ALA A 846 -9.39 12.78 -40.70
CA ALA A 846 -8.78 13.80 -41.55
C ALA A 846 -9.82 14.74 -42.20
N PRO A 847 -10.90 14.27 -42.84
CA PRO A 847 -11.92 15.15 -43.41
C PRO A 847 -12.81 15.86 -42.36
N HIS A 848 -13.20 15.19 -41.27
CA HIS A 848 -14.13 15.76 -40.27
C HIS A 848 -13.44 16.52 -39.14
N TRP A 849 -12.17 16.27 -38.87
CA TRP A 849 -11.40 16.87 -37.78
C TRP A 849 -9.98 17.33 -38.20
N PRO A 850 -9.83 18.07 -39.32
CA PRO A 850 -8.53 18.42 -39.92
C PRO A 850 -7.64 19.33 -39.06
N GLN A 851 -8.09 19.75 -37.88
CA GLN A 851 -7.34 20.56 -36.91
C GLN A 851 -6.78 19.73 -35.74
N ILE A 852 -7.12 18.45 -35.62
CA ILE A 852 -6.47 17.54 -34.66
C ILE A 852 -5.03 17.31 -35.14
N ARG A 853 -4.06 17.43 -34.22
CA ARG A 853 -2.67 17.02 -34.46
C ARG A 853 -2.60 15.49 -34.47
N VAL A 854 -2.01 14.94 -35.51
CA VAL A 854 -1.78 13.50 -35.69
C VAL A 854 -0.31 13.27 -36.01
N GLU A 855 0.33 12.31 -35.36
CA GLU A 855 1.72 11.94 -35.56
C GLU A 855 1.80 10.49 -36.04
N ASP A 856 2.30 10.28 -37.26
CA ASP A 856 2.67 8.98 -37.79
C ASP A 856 4.12 8.67 -37.38
N LEU A 857 4.25 7.71 -36.46
CA LEU A 857 5.52 7.33 -35.84
C LEU A 857 6.09 6.01 -36.39
N SER A 858 5.56 5.52 -37.51
CA SER A 858 5.91 4.23 -38.11
C SER A 858 7.38 4.10 -38.57
N ALA A 859 8.11 5.19 -38.79
CA ALA A 859 9.56 5.13 -39.06
C ALA A 859 10.35 4.50 -37.89
N GLY A 860 9.86 4.65 -36.65
CA GLY A 860 10.47 4.07 -35.45
C GLY A 860 10.44 2.54 -35.41
N TYR A 861 9.65 1.89 -36.28
CA TYR A 861 9.64 0.44 -36.45
C TYR A 861 10.98 -0.12 -36.92
N LYS A 862 11.84 0.70 -37.53
CA LYS A 862 13.22 0.30 -37.85
C LYS A 862 14.06 -0.01 -36.61
N THR A 863 13.71 0.55 -35.45
CA THR A 863 14.34 0.23 -34.16
C THR A 863 13.53 -0.80 -33.38
N TRP A 864 12.20 -0.64 -33.32
CA TRP A 864 11.35 -1.38 -32.36
C TRP A 864 10.47 -2.48 -32.96
N GLY A 865 10.15 -2.43 -34.26
CA GLY A 865 9.28 -3.41 -34.93
C GLY A 865 9.96 -4.75 -35.29
N TYR A 866 9.30 -5.63 -36.03
CA TYR A 866 9.89 -6.86 -36.55
C TYR A 866 11.00 -6.61 -37.61
N ASN A 867 12.24 -7.06 -37.36
CA ASN A 867 13.38 -6.84 -38.29
C ASN A 867 13.78 -8.07 -39.16
N CYS A 868 13.23 -9.25 -38.83
CA CYS A 868 13.43 -10.53 -39.53
C CYS A 868 13.19 -10.50 -41.06
N ASN A 869 12.35 -9.59 -41.56
CA ASN A 869 11.93 -9.53 -42.97
C ASN A 869 13.04 -9.00 -43.91
N GLN A 870 14.05 -8.31 -43.37
CA GLN A 870 15.07 -7.60 -44.14
C GLN A 870 16.39 -8.39 -44.27
N GLY A 871 16.50 -9.57 -43.65
CA GLY A 871 17.69 -10.43 -43.74
C GLY A 871 18.92 -9.93 -42.96
N GLN A 872 18.76 -8.93 -42.10
CA GLN A 872 19.83 -8.28 -41.33
C GLN A 872 20.05 -8.89 -39.92
N GLY A 873 19.38 -9.99 -39.59
CA GLY A 873 19.38 -10.53 -38.23
C GLY A 873 18.65 -9.61 -37.25
N ASN A 874 19.09 -9.58 -35.98
CA ASN A 874 18.52 -8.71 -34.95
C ASN A 874 19.32 -7.40 -34.71
N GLU A 875 20.03 -6.92 -35.74
CA GLU A 875 20.83 -5.69 -35.66
C GLU A 875 19.93 -4.45 -35.53
N ARG A 876 20.11 -3.67 -34.45
CA ARG A 876 19.24 -2.56 -34.00
C ARG A 876 20.03 -1.54 -33.18
N GLY A 877 19.60 -0.27 -33.17
CA GLY A 877 20.30 0.81 -32.49
C GLY A 877 21.59 1.23 -33.19
N LEU A 878 22.55 1.77 -32.45
CA LEU A 878 23.92 1.98 -32.94
C LEU A 878 24.73 0.67 -32.87
N PRO A 879 25.89 0.55 -33.55
CA PRO A 879 26.63 -0.72 -33.63
C PRO A 879 26.98 -1.39 -32.29
N ASN A 880 27.16 -0.59 -31.23
CA ASN A 880 27.43 -1.08 -29.87
C ASN A 880 26.15 -1.46 -29.11
N ASP A 881 24.99 -0.94 -29.52
CA ASP A 881 23.70 -1.13 -28.85
C ASP A 881 23.05 -2.47 -29.23
N ASN A 882 23.50 -3.09 -30.33
CA ASN A 882 23.08 -4.42 -30.77
C ASN A 882 23.03 -5.46 -29.64
N LEU A 883 23.95 -5.36 -28.67
CA LEU A 883 24.01 -6.24 -27.50
C LEU A 883 22.67 -6.28 -26.73
N TYR A 884 22.02 -5.12 -26.55
CA TYR A 884 20.76 -4.98 -25.80
C TYR A 884 19.56 -5.68 -26.46
N PHE A 885 19.71 -6.15 -27.71
CA PHE A 885 18.67 -6.87 -28.45
C PHE A 885 18.99 -8.36 -28.63
N THR A 886 20.17 -8.81 -28.19
CA THR A 886 20.57 -10.23 -28.24
C THR A 886 19.82 -11.06 -27.20
N GLY A 887 19.61 -12.34 -27.52
CA GLY A 887 18.91 -13.26 -26.63
C GLY A 887 19.55 -13.48 -25.27
N ASP A 888 20.88 -13.46 -25.17
CA ASP A 888 21.58 -13.54 -23.88
C ASP A 888 21.21 -12.35 -22.99
N TRP A 889 21.16 -11.13 -23.54
CA TRP A 889 20.81 -9.93 -22.79
C TRP A 889 19.32 -9.87 -22.44
N ILE A 890 18.43 -10.10 -23.42
CA ILE A 890 16.97 -10.11 -23.20
C ILE A 890 16.59 -11.18 -22.16
N LYS A 891 17.21 -12.37 -22.22
CA LYS A 891 16.95 -13.44 -21.27
C LYS A 891 17.43 -13.14 -19.86
N ALA A 892 18.63 -12.54 -19.74
CA ALA A 892 19.23 -12.22 -18.45
C ALA A 892 18.56 -11.04 -17.74
N ASN A 893 18.06 -10.06 -18.49
CA ASN A 893 17.67 -8.77 -17.92
C ASN A 893 16.16 -8.49 -18.02
N ILE A 894 15.50 -8.85 -19.14
CA ILE A 894 14.08 -8.56 -19.37
C ILE A 894 13.17 -9.74 -19.00
N GLN A 895 13.49 -10.97 -19.41
CA GLN A 895 12.67 -12.16 -19.08
C GLN A 895 12.88 -12.67 -17.64
N THR A 896 12.92 -11.76 -16.66
CA THR A 896 13.21 -12.03 -15.25
C THR A 896 11.97 -11.92 -14.35
N GLY A 897 12.03 -12.54 -13.16
CA GLY A 897 10.95 -12.45 -12.17
C GLY A 897 9.63 -13.12 -12.55
N PRO A 898 8.52 -12.76 -11.88
CA PRO A 898 7.18 -13.19 -12.27
C PRO A 898 6.60 -12.34 -13.42
N TYR A 899 6.96 -11.05 -13.50
CA TYR A 899 6.41 -10.10 -14.48
C TYR A 899 7.08 -10.27 -15.86
N GLY A 900 8.42 -10.30 -15.91
CA GLY A 900 9.17 -10.46 -17.16
C GLY A 900 8.97 -11.80 -17.85
N LYS A 901 8.42 -12.82 -17.17
CA LYS A 901 7.97 -14.07 -17.82
C LYS A 901 6.83 -13.87 -18.81
N LEU A 902 6.05 -12.79 -18.69
CA LEU A 902 5.04 -12.45 -19.68
C LEU A 902 5.64 -11.85 -20.96
N TYR A 903 6.85 -11.29 -20.87
CA TYR A 903 7.55 -10.69 -22.01
C TYR A 903 7.98 -11.80 -22.97
N ARG A 904 7.86 -11.55 -24.27
CA ARG A 904 8.03 -12.58 -25.32
C ARG A 904 9.21 -12.26 -26.21
N SER A 905 9.87 -13.32 -26.64
CA SER A 905 11.11 -13.25 -27.42
C SER A 905 11.20 -14.42 -28.38
N TRP A 906 12.12 -14.35 -29.34
CA TRP A 906 12.30 -15.41 -30.32
C TRP A 906 12.54 -16.78 -29.68
N LEU A 907 11.82 -17.80 -30.16
CA LEU A 907 12.03 -19.21 -29.82
C LEU A 907 11.97 -19.52 -28.31
N ASP A 908 11.20 -18.74 -27.53
CA ASP A 908 11.12 -18.86 -26.08
C ASP A 908 10.12 -19.91 -25.56
N GLY A 909 9.40 -20.57 -26.47
CA GLY A 909 8.37 -21.58 -26.16
C GLY A 909 6.98 -21.01 -25.85
N GLN A 910 6.76 -19.70 -25.98
CA GLN A 910 5.47 -19.05 -25.73
C GLN A 910 4.67 -18.81 -27.03
N SER A 911 3.35 -18.66 -26.91
CA SER A 911 2.46 -18.26 -28.01
C SER A 911 1.19 -17.59 -27.47
N MET A 912 0.48 -16.81 -28.30
CA MET A 912 -0.76 -16.14 -27.92
C MET A 912 -1.99 -17.01 -28.22
N PRO A 913 -2.81 -17.38 -27.21
CA PRO A 913 -4.06 -18.07 -27.47
C PRO A 913 -5.00 -17.19 -28.32
N GLY A 914 -5.42 -17.72 -29.47
CA GLY A 914 -6.31 -17.03 -30.42
C GLY A 914 -5.57 -16.49 -31.66
N ASP A 915 -4.31 -16.09 -31.52
CA ASP A 915 -3.51 -15.66 -32.67
C ASP A 915 -2.89 -16.88 -33.37
N ALA A 916 -3.42 -17.19 -34.54
CA ALA A 916 -2.92 -18.29 -35.35
C ALA A 916 -1.60 -17.97 -36.06
N GLN A 917 -1.10 -16.73 -36.07
CA GLN A 917 0.19 -16.36 -36.69
C GLN A 917 1.34 -16.18 -35.68
N ASP A 918 1.06 -16.01 -34.38
CA ASP A 918 2.08 -16.03 -33.32
C ASP A 918 2.71 -17.42 -33.19
N THR A 919 3.71 -17.64 -34.05
CA THR A 919 4.54 -18.84 -34.11
C THR A 919 5.97 -18.56 -33.62
N PHE A 920 6.23 -17.35 -33.11
CA PHE A 920 7.57 -16.84 -32.84
C PHE A 920 8.31 -17.62 -31.75
N GLY A 921 7.59 -18.21 -30.79
CA GLY A 921 8.16 -19.06 -29.75
C GLY A 921 8.48 -20.51 -30.17
N ASN A 922 8.08 -20.98 -31.36
CA ASN A 922 8.26 -22.37 -31.79
C ASN A 922 8.97 -22.48 -33.16
N ALA A 923 10.24 -22.92 -33.12
CA ALA A 923 11.08 -23.10 -34.31
C ALA A 923 10.48 -24.03 -35.38
N THR A 924 9.70 -25.04 -34.97
CA THR A 924 9.09 -26.00 -35.91
C THR A 924 7.87 -25.38 -36.60
N GLU A 925 7.01 -24.66 -35.86
CA GLU A 925 5.84 -24.01 -36.44
C GLU A 925 6.24 -22.84 -37.35
N ALA A 926 7.21 -22.02 -36.93
CA ALA A 926 7.72 -20.92 -37.74
C ALA A 926 8.45 -21.40 -39.02
N ALA A 927 8.99 -22.62 -39.03
CA ALA A 927 9.57 -23.24 -40.23
C ALA A 927 8.55 -23.94 -41.15
N LEU A 928 7.36 -24.26 -40.64
CA LEU A 928 6.27 -24.91 -41.40
C LEU A 928 5.35 -23.93 -42.12
N ARG A 929 5.41 -22.63 -41.79
CA ARG A 929 4.63 -21.58 -42.43
C ARG A 929 5.49 -20.80 -43.43
N ASP A 930 4.85 -20.33 -44.49
CA ASP A 930 5.40 -19.28 -45.35
C ASP A 930 5.29 -17.93 -44.62
N SER A 931 6.08 -17.80 -43.55
CA SER A 931 6.07 -16.66 -42.64
C SER A 931 6.67 -15.43 -43.31
N PHE A 932 6.06 -14.26 -43.08
CA PHE A 932 6.62 -12.97 -43.47
C PHE A 932 8.00 -12.70 -42.82
N CYS A 933 8.30 -13.43 -41.75
CA CYS A 933 9.36 -13.19 -40.79
C CYS A 933 10.02 -14.53 -40.40
N LYS A 934 11.31 -14.70 -40.75
CA LYS A 934 12.08 -15.90 -40.38
C LYS A 934 12.57 -15.81 -38.93
N PRO A 935 12.63 -16.94 -38.18
CA PRO A 935 13.19 -16.96 -36.83
C PRO A 935 14.60 -16.40 -36.72
N LEU A 936 14.82 -15.63 -35.66
CA LEU A 936 16.13 -15.13 -35.23
C LEU A 936 16.70 -16.02 -34.10
N GLY A 937 17.70 -15.55 -33.37
CA GLY A 937 18.35 -16.29 -32.28
C GLY A 937 17.41 -16.60 -31.11
N VAL A 938 17.76 -17.60 -30.30
CA VAL A 938 16.93 -17.98 -29.14
C VAL A 938 16.98 -16.87 -28.08
N TYR A 939 15.81 -16.45 -27.62
CA TYR A 939 15.51 -15.29 -26.77
C TYR A 939 15.80 -13.91 -27.38
N ASP A 940 16.18 -13.80 -28.66
CA ASP A 940 16.39 -12.48 -29.31
C ASP A 940 15.16 -11.58 -29.16
N PHE A 941 15.38 -10.27 -29.05
CA PHE A 941 14.29 -9.28 -29.04
C PHE A 941 13.38 -9.47 -30.26
N LEU A 942 12.07 -9.58 -30.02
CA LEU A 942 11.07 -9.88 -31.04
C LEU A 942 10.57 -8.60 -31.73
N SER A 943 9.66 -7.89 -31.08
CA SER A 943 9.09 -6.61 -31.50
C SER A 943 8.44 -5.92 -30.28
N GLU A 944 8.46 -4.59 -30.29
CA GLU A 944 7.69 -3.68 -29.43
C GLU A 944 7.27 -2.47 -30.29
N GLY A 945 6.55 -2.70 -31.39
CA GLY A 945 6.20 -1.66 -32.38
C GLY A 945 5.67 -0.38 -31.73
N ASP A 946 4.77 -0.51 -30.75
CA ASP A 946 4.04 0.59 -30.11
C ASP A 946 4.83 1.35 -29.05
N ASN A 947 6.04 0.89 -28.71
CA ASN A 947 6.99 1.67 -27.91
C ASN A 947 7.24 3.06 -28.55
N VAL A 948 7.08 3.20 -29.87
CA VAL A 948 7.22 4.48 -30.59
C VAL A 948 6.23 5.56 -30.15
N VAL A 949 5.02 5.22 -29.67
CA VAL A 949 3.97 6.21 -29.35
C VAL A 949 3.94 6.67 -27.90
N PHE A 950 4.54 5.94 -26.94
CA PHE A 950 4.67 6.44 -25.56
C PHE A 950 6.06 7.00 -25.24
N ASN A 951 7.12 6.59 -25.94
CA ASN A 951 8.46 7.17 -25.79
C ASN A 951 8.54 8.72 -25.93
N PRO A 952 7.74 9.41 -26.78
CA PRO A 952 7.70 10.88 -26.82
C PRO A 952 7.20 11.53 -25.52
N LEU A 953 6.52 10.77 -24.65
CA LEU A 953 5.87 11.26 -23.44
C LEU A 953 6.71 11.04 -22.16
N LEU A 954 7.78 10.25 -22.22
CA LEU A 954 8.56 9.82 -21.05
C LEU A 954 9.47 10.92 -20.49
N THR A 955 9.64 10.94 -19.16
CA THR A 955 10.36 11.99 -18.43
C THR A 955 11.88 11.75 -18.48
N THR A 956 12.47 12.18 -19.59
CA THR A 956 13.88 11.99 -19.93
C THR A 956 14.75 13.23 -19.70
N GLY A 957 14.13 14.41 -19.68
CA GLY A 957 14.79 15.72 -19.75
C GLY A 957 14.87 16.31 -21.17
N LEU A 958 14.49 15.54 -22.20
CA LEU A 958 14.32 16.03 -23.59
C LEU A 958 12.85 16.15 -24.02
N GLN A 959 11.91 15.58 -23.26
CA GLN A 959 10.51 15.47 -23.66
C GLN A 959 9.84 16.85 -23.73
N ASP A 960 9.32 17.15 -24.91
CA ASP A 960 8.36 18.22 -25.12
C ASP A 960 7.29 17.72 -26.10
N PRO A 961 6.29 16.97 -25.62
CA PRO A 961 5.25 16.44 -26.50
C PRO A 961 4.31 17.54 -27.02
N SER A 962 4.56 18.83 -26.69
CA SER A 962 3.89 19.97 -27.32
C SER A 962 4.56 20.41 -28.63
N ASP A 963 5.84 20.08 -28.85
CA ASP A 963 6.58 20.38 -30.08
C ASP A 963 7.22 19.10 -30.69
N PRO A 964 6.61 18.52 -31.74
CA PRO A 964 7.12 17.30 -32.38
C PRO A 964 8.37 17.56 -33.22
N THR A 965 8.80 18.81 -33.40
CA THR A 965 10.08 19.15 -34.05
C THR A 965 11.28 19.05 -33.11
N LEU A 966 11.07 18.72 -31.84
CA LEU A 966 12.14 18.44 -30.88
C LEU A 966 12.38 16.94 -30.75
N GLY A 967 13.64 16.53 -30.62
CA GLY A 967 14.00 15.13 -30.50
C GLY A 967 13.86 14.61 -29.06
N GLY A 968 13.28 13.43 -28.89
CA GLY A 968 13.32 12.68 -27.63
C GLY A 968 13.51 11.20 -27.89
N TRP A 969 13.35 10.35 -26.87
CA TRP A 969 13.41 8.88 -27.05
C TRP A 969 12.41 8.35 -28.09
N GLY A 970 11.30 9.06 -28.29
CA GLY A 970 10.33 8.79 -29.35
C GLY A 970 10.70 9.30 -30.75
N GLY A 971 11.92 9.82 -30.94
CA GLY A 971 12.36 10.47 -32.18
C GLY A 971 11.89 11.91 -32.32
N ARG A 972 11.85 12.38 -33.57
CA ARG A 972 11.41 13.71 -34.01
C ARG A 972 10.55 13.57 -35.27
N ALA A 973 9.57 14.45 -35.45
CA ALA A 973 8.70 14.49 -36.62
C ALA A 973 8.72 15.84 -37.35
N THR A 974 8.20 15.84 -38.57
CA THR A 974 8.06 17.03 -39.44
C THR A 974 6.67 17.10 -40.05
N GLN A 975 6.18 18.30 -40.36
CA GLN A 975 4.83 18.46 -40.94
C GLN A 975 4.76 17.88 -42.35
N ASN A 976 3.71 17.12 -42.63
CA ASN A 976 3.38 16.73 -43.99
C ASN A 976 2.98 17.98 -44.80
N THR A 977 3.58 18.13 -45.98
CA THR A 977 3.38 19.31 -46.85
C THR A 977 1.97 19.46 -47.41
N THR A 978 1.20 18.37 -47.45
CA THR A 978 -0.18 18.33 -47.98
C THR A 978 -1.22 18.40 -46.86
N SER A 979 -0.89 17.85 -45.69
CA SER A 979 -1.76 17.79 -44.50
C SER A 979 -1.03 18.37 -43.27
N PRO A 980 -1.05 19.70 -43.04
CA PRO A 980 -0.16 20.34 -42.06
C PRO A 980 -0.31 19.91 -40.58
N ASN A 981 -1.43 19.26 -40.22
CA ASN A 981 -1.64 18.70 -38.88
C ASN A 981 -1.30 17.21 -38.78
N LEU A 982 -0.95 16.56 -39.90
CA LEU A 982 -0.27 15.28 -39.92
C LEU A 982 1.24 15.54 -39.86
N TRP A 983 1.89 14.96 -38.86
CA TRP A 983 3.33 14.98 -38.66
C TRP A 983 3.86 13.57 -38.93
N GLN A 984 5.05 13.48 -39.50
CA GLN A 984 5.68 12.21 -39.86
C GLN A 984 7.08 12.15 -39.24
N MET A 985 7.38 11.06 -38.53
CA MET A 985 8.72 10.83 -37.98
C MET A 985 9.78 10.88 -39.08
N VAL A 986 10.96 11.42 -38.77
CA VAL A 986 12.04 11.58 -39.74
C VAL A 986 12.85 10.30 -39.94
N ASP A 987 13.11 9.92 -41.18
CA ASP A 987 13.85 8.69 -41.51
C ASP A 987 15.37 8.79 -41.29
N SER A 988 15.93 10.00 -41.17
CA SER A 988 17.36 10.23 -40.95
C SER A 988 17.64 11.51 -40.17
N GLU A 989 18.78 11.55 -39.49
CA GLU A 989 19.31 12.72 -38.79
C GLU A 989 20.83 12.71 -38.77
N LYS A 990 21.47 13.85 -38.45
CA LYS A 990 22.92 13.96 -38.35
C LYS A 990 23.43 13.48 -37.00
N ASN A 991 24.58 12.80 -37.05
CA ASN A 991 25.37 12.51 -35.86
C ASN A 991 26.21 13.73 -35.42
N GLN A 992 26.97 13.58 -34.33
CA GLN A 992 27.86 14.62 -33.81
C GLN A 992 28.94 15.11 -34.80
N SER A 993 29.30 14.33 -35.83
CA SER A 993 30.19 14.78 -36.92
C SER A 993 29.48 15.51 -38.08
N GLY A 994 28.16 15.74 -37.96
CA GLY A 994 27.34 16.36 -39.01
C GLY A 994 27.02 15.42 -40.18
N ALA A 995 27.31 14.12 -40.07
CA ALA A 995 27.04 13.12 -41.10
C ALA A 995 25.62 12.57 -40.95
N GLU A 996 24.87 12.51 -42.05
CA GLU A 996 23.50 12.00 -42.10
C GLU A 996 23.46 10.48 -41.89
N ILE A 997 22.70 10.02 -40.89
CA ILE A 997 22.56 8.61 -40.50
C ILE A 997 21.08 8.22 -40.57
N ALA A 998 20.77 7.13 -41.27
CA ALA A 998 19.42 6.58 -41.35
C ALA A 998 18.95 5.99 -40.01
N ASN A 999 17.66 6.12 -39.72
CA ASN A 999 16.97 5.70 -38.49
C ASN A 999 17.53 6.33 -37.19
N TYR A 1000 18.41 7.33 -37.30
CA TYR A 1000 19.16 7.87 -36.16
C TYR A 1000 18.27 8.63 -35.16
N THR A 1001 17.06 9.02 -35.57
CA THR A 1001 16.07 9.65 -34.70
C THR A 1001 15.65 8.79 -33.51
N THR A 1002 15.52 7.46 -33.69
CA THR A 1002 15.25 6.50 -32.62
C THR A 1002 16.49 5.70 -32.22
N ASN A 1003 17.34 5.31 -33.18
CA ASN A 1003 18.51 4.47 -32.89
C ASN A 1003 19.49 5.13 -31.91
N ARG A 1004 19.63 6.46 -31.89
CA ARG A 1004 20.55 7.15 -30.97
C ARG A 1004 20.20 7.00 -29.48
N TRP A 1005 18.97 6.57 -29.17
CA TRP A 1005 18.46 6.41 -27.81
C TRP A 1005 18.37 4.94 -27.36
N ALA A 1006 18.64 3.98 -28.25
CA ALA A 1006 18.35 2.57 -28.03
C ALA A 1006 18.98 2.02 -26.74
N ALA A 1007 20.25 2.33 -26.47
CA ALA A 1007 20.94 1.95 -25.24
C ALA A 1007 20.27 2.52 -23.96
N ALA A 1008 19.94 3.82 -23.97
CA ALA A 1008 19.32 4.49 -22.82
C ALA A 1008 17.93 3.91 -22.52
N VAL A 1009 17.11 3.71 -23.55
CA VAL A 1009 15.76 3.13 -23.42
C VAL A 1009 15.82 1.68 -22.91
N GLN A 1010 16.77 0.87 -23.40
CA GLN A 1010 16.90 -0.52 -22.94
C GLN A 1010 17.45 -0.64 -21.52
N ASN A 1011 18.41 0.21 -21.11
CA ASN A 1011 18.87 0.25 -19.72
C ASN A 1011 17.77 0.70 -18.76
N ASP A 1012 16.97 1.72 -19.11
CA ASP A 1012 15.84 2.17 -18.28
C ASP A 1012 14.78 1.07 -18.12
N PHE A 1013 14.49 0.32 -19.19
CA PHE A 1013 13.63 -0.87 -19.09
C PHE A 1013 14.24 -1.98 -18.21
N ALA A 1014 15.54 -2.27 -18.32
CA ALA A 1014 16.20 -3.28 -17.50
C ALA A 1014 16.28 -2.90 -16.01
N ALA A 1015 16.53 -1.64 -15.68
CA ALA A 1015 16.49 -1.13 -14.31
C ALA A 1015 15.08 -1.25 -13.72
N ARG A 1016 14.04 -0.82 -14.46
CA ARG A 1016 12.64 -1.01 -14.04
C ARG A 1016 12.25 -2.47 -13.91
N MET A 1017 12.81 -3.36 -14.74
CA MET A 1017 12.65 -4.79 -14.53
C MET A 1017 13.27 -5.24 -13.20
N GLN A 1018 14.40 -4.69 -12.75
CA GLN A 1018 14.91 -4.94 -11.39
C GLN A 1018 13.96 -4.42 -10.29
N TRP A 1019 13.33 -3.25 -10.48
CA TRP A 1019 12.33 -2.72 -9.55
C TRP A 1019 11.14 -3.68 -9.36
N THR A 1020 10.84 -4.54 -10.35
CA THR A 1020 9.80 -5.58 -10.18
C THR A 1020 10.22 -6.73 -9.26
N LEU A 1021 11.53 -6.92 -9.00
CA LEU A 1021 12.09 -8.08 -8.30
C LEU A 1021 12.25 -7.88 -6.79
N THR A 1022 12.29 -6.64 -6.31
CA THR A 1022 12.60 -6.33 -4.90
C THR A 1022 11.91 -5.05 -4.43
N PRO A 1023 11.47 -4.96 -3.17
CA PRO A 1023 10.97 -3.71 -2.57
C PRO A 1023 12.08 -2.90 -1.87
N ASN A 1024 13.36 -3.27 -2.04
CA ASN A 1024 14.46 -2.48 -1.50
C ASN A 1024 14.95 -1.49 -2.55
N TYR A 1025 14.73 -0.19 -2.29
CA TYR A 1025 15.22 0.91 -3.10
C TYR A 1025 16.69 0.72 -3.50
N GLU A 1026 17.59 0.53 -2.51
CA GLU A 1026 19.06 0.36 -2.67
C GLU A 1026 19.52 -0.81 -3.58
N ARG A 1027 18.59 -1.59 -4.14
CA ARG A 1027 18.89 -2.70 -5.07
C ARG A 1027 18.44 -2.44 -6.52
N GLY A 1028 17.70 -1.36 -6.76
CA GLY A 1028 17.44 -0.82 -8.09
C GLY A 1028 18.37 0.37 -8.35
N ASN A 1029 18.69 0.61 -9.61
CA ASN A 1029 19.27 1.88 -10.05
C ASN A 1029 18.13 2.85 -10.39
N HIS A 1030 18.28 4.14 -10.12
CA HIS A 1030 17.27 5.18 -10.38
C HIS A 1030 17.88 6.36 -11.13
N PRO A 1031 17.09 7.04 -11.99
CA PRO A 1031 17.67 7.96 -12.96
C PRO A 1031 18.25 9.22 -12.31
N PRO A 1032 19.46 9.65 -12.70
CA PRO A 1032 20.07 10.87 -12.18
C PRO A 1032 19.29 12.11 -12.62
N SER A 1033 19.28 13.14 -11.78
CA SER A 1033 18.82 14.47 -12.16
C SER A 1033 19.90 15.23 -12.93
N VAL A 1034 19.50 15.93 -14.00
CA VAL A 1034 20.39 16.67 -14.92
C VAL A 1034 19.76 18.02 -15.25
N ASP A 1035 20.38 19.12 -14.81
CA ASP A 1035 19.84 20.48 -14.92
C ASP A 1035 20.89 21.48 -15.47
N ILE A 1036 20.52 22.30 -16.46
CA ILE A 1036 21.32 23.47 -16.87
C ILE A 1036 20.96 24.67 -15.98
N LEU A 1037 21.93 25.16 -15.20
CA LEU A 1037 21.73 26.22 -14.21
C LEU A 1037 21.38 27.58 -14.84
N ASN A 1038 20.76 28.43 -14.01
CA ASN A 1038 20.25 29.76 -14.37
C ASN A 1038 19.10 29.74 -15.41
N GLY A 1039 18.37 28.62 -15.53
CA GLY A 1039 16.90 28.67 -15.50
C GLY A 1039 16.14 29.28 -16.68
N THR A 1040 16.72 29.35 -17.87
CA THR A 1040 15.93 29.58 -19.09
C THR A 1040 16.29 28.53 -20.14
N THR A 1041 15.27 27.87 -20.72
CA THR A 1041 15.39 27.04 -21.93
C THR A 1041 15.91 27.83 -23.13
N THR A 1042 16.00 29.15 -23.01
CA THR A 1042 16.42 30.11 -24.02
C THR A 1042 17.53 31.03 -23.48
N ARG A 1043 18.70 31.04 -24.11
CA ARG A 1043 19.76 32.05 -23.96
C ARG A 1043 19.75 33.00 -25.15
N LYS A 1044 20.35 34.18 -24.97
CA LYS A 1044 20.59 35.16 -26.04
C LYS A 1044 22.07 35.50 -26.11
N ALA A 1045 22.62 35.53 -27.32
CA ALA A 1045 24.05 35.76 -27.54
C ALA A 1045 24.27 36.43 -28.91
N HIS A 1046 25.35 37.18 -29.05
CA HIS A 1046 25.75 37.74 -30.34
C HIS A 1046 26.61 36.73 -31.12
N ALA A 1047 26.62 36.83 -32.45
CA ALA A 1047 27.61 36.14 -33.28
C ALA A 1047 29.04 36.51 -32.82
N GLY A 1048 29.96 35.54 -32.82
CA GLY A 1048 31.33 35.69 -32.31
C GLY A 1048 31.47 35.74 -30.78
N SER A 1049 30.37 35.73 -30.02
CA SER A 1049 30.42 35.70 -28.54
C SER A 1049 30.48 34.27 -27.98
N THR A 1050 30.82 34.12 -26.69
CA THR A 1050 30.85 32.83 -26.00
C THR A 1050 29.79 32.80 -24.90
N VAL A 1051 29.05 31.69 -24.82
CA VAL A 1051 28.01 31.43 -23.82
C VAL A 1051 28.51 30.33 -22.90
N THR A 1052 28.79 30.67 -21.65
CA THR A 1052 29.06 29.68 -20.60
C THR A 1052 27.76 29.06 -20.11
N LEU A 1053 27.69 27.72 -20.13
CA LEU A 1053 26.62 26.92 -19.55
C LEU A 1053 27.19 26.11 -18.38
N VAL A 1054 26.45 26.04 -17.28
CA VAL A 1054 26.86 25.28 -16.08
C VAL A 1054 25.81 24.21 -15.82
N GLY A 1055 26.23 22.96 -15.80
CA GLY A 1055 25.39 21.82 -15.46
C GLY A 1055 25.42 21.51 -13.97
N LYS A 1056 24.28 21.07 -13.44
CA LYS A 1056 24.16 20.41 -12.15
C LYS A 1056 23.66 19.00 -12.38
N VAL A 1057 24.27 18.04 -11.69
CA VAL A 1057 23.79 16.67 -11.61
C VAL A 1057 23.65 16.26 -10.17
N HIS A 1058 22.72 15.35 -9.89
CA HIS A 1058 22.60 14.65 -8.61
C HIS A 1058 21.95 13.31 -8.86
N ASP A 1059 22.63 12.27 -8.40
CA ASP A 1059 22.18 10.89 -8.43
C ASP A 1059 21.53 10.51 -7.09
N PRO A 1060 20.35 9.86 -7.08
CA PRO A 1060 19.66 9.49 -5.84
C PRO A 1060 20.22 8.24 -5.15
N ASP A 1061 21.05 7.45 -5.84
CA ASP A 1061 21.70 6.23 -5.33
C ASP A 1061 23.17 6.47 -4.93
N ASP A 1062 23.59 7.74 -4.90
CA ASP A 1062 24.97 8.22 -4.73
C ASP A 1062 25.95 7.70 -5.83
N ASP A 1063 25.43 7.29 -6.99
CA ASP A 1063 26.23 6.84 -8.13
C ASP A 1063 26.94 8.02 -8.85
N SER A 1064 28.03 7.70 -9.58
CA SER A 1064 28.83 8.71 -10.27
C SER A 1064 28.27 9.04 -11.67
N VAL A 1065 27.86 10.29 -11.87
CA VAL A 1065 27.25 10.73 -13.14
C VAL A 1065 28.31 11.26 -14.11
N ALA A 1066 28.51 10.55 -15.22
CA ALA A 1066 29.28 11.00 -16.37
C ALA A 1066 28.47 12.03 -17.17
N VAL A 1067 29.01 13.23 -17.32
CA VAL A 1067 28.38 14.35 -18.05
C VAL A 1067 29.02 14.52 -19.43
N SER A 1068 28.22 14.83 -20.44
CA SER A 1068 28.69 15.27 -21.77
C SER A 1068 27.78 16.36 -22.35
N TRP A 1069 28.33 17.19 -23.24
CA TRP A 1069 27.62 18.28 -23.90
C TRP A 1069 27.74 18.19 -25.41
N TRP A 1070 26.64 18.38 -26.13
CA TRP A 1070 26.63 18.29 -27.60
C TRP A 1070 25.57 19.19 -28.25
N GLN A 1071 25.79 19.54 -29.52
CA GLN A 1071 24.83 20.29 -30.33
C GLN A 1071 23.80 19.34 -30.95
N PHE A 1072 22.51 19.61 -30.77
CA PHE A 1072 21.45 18.94 -31.53
C PHE A 1072 21.23 19.72 -32.84
N PHE A 1073 21.78 19.19 -33.95
CA PHE A 1073 21.79 19.88 -35.24
C PHE A 1073 20.40 20.14 -35.81
N GLU A 1074 19.47 19.21 -35.59
CA GLU A 1074 18.13 19.23 -36.20
C GLU A 1074 17.15 20.21 -35.54
N GLU A 1075 17.38 20.54 -34.28
CA GLU A 1075 16.53 21.44 -33.48
C GLU A 1075 16.94 22.92 -33.61
N GLY A 1076 18.18 23.16 -34.06
CA GLY A 1076 18.69 24.49 -34.36
C GLY A 1076 18.36 24.93 -35.79
N THR A 1077 18.06 26.21 -35.98
CA THR A 1077 17.97 26.81 -37.32
C THR A 1077 19.33 27.25 -37.87
N TYR A 1078 20.39 27.23 -37.06
CA TYR A 1078 21.77 27.42 -37.53
C TYR A 1078 22.31 26.13 -38.19
N PRO A 1079 22.72 26.15 -39.47
CA PRO A 1079 23.05 24.94 -40.22
C PRO A 1079 24.48 24.40 -39.99
N GLY A 1080 25.35 25.16 -39.33
CA GLY A 1080 26.74 24.80 -39.07
C GLY A 1080 26.95 24.10 -37.72
N SER A 1081 28.20 23.72 -37.44
CA SER A 1081 28.62 23.25 -36.12
C SER A 1081 29.05 24.41 -35.21
N VAL A 1082 28.85 24.24 -33.91
CA VAL A 1082 29.33 25.18 -32.88
C VAL A 1082 30.42 24.52 -32.04
N ALA A 1083 31.39 25.32 -31.57
CA ALA A 1083 32.44 24.82 -30.70
C ALA A 1083 31.92 24.73 -29.26
N VAL A 1084 31.96 23.52 -28.70
CA VAL A 1084 31.49 23.18 -27.35
C VAL A 1084 32.72 22.72 -26.57
N THR A 1085 33.24 23.59 -25.68
CA THR A 1085 34.52 23.37 -24.99
C THR A 1085 34.29 23.19 -23.49
N GLU A 1086 34.54 21.99 -22.97
CA GLU A 1086 34.40 21.71 -21.53
C GLU A 1086 35.48 22.43 -20.71
N SER A 1087 35.06 23.08 -19.62
CA SER A 1087 35.93 23.84 -18.71
C SER A 1087 36.07 23.20 -17.32
N GLY A 1088 35.55 21.98 -17.15
CA GLY A 1088 35.54 21.24 -15.88
C GLY A 1088 34.33 21.58 -15.01
N HIS A 1089 34.15 20.86 -13.89
CA HIS A 1089 33.03 21.07 -12.95
C HIS A 1089 31.63 21.14 -13.61
N ASN A 1090 31.39 20.28 -14.61
CA ASN A 1090 30.16 20.25 -15.43
C ASN A 1090 29.86 21.57 -16.16
N GLN A 1091 30.87 22.41 -16.40
CA GLN A 1091 30.76 23.66 -17.15
C GLN A 1091 31.26 23.49 -18.60
N VAL A 1092 30.60 24.17 -19.52
CA VAL A 1092 30.97 24.20 -20.94
C VAL A 1092 30.85 25.61 -21.51
N ASP A 1093 31.81 25.99 -22.36
CA ASP A 1093 31.79 27.24 -23.10
C ASP A 1093 31.39 26.95 -24.56
N VAL A 1094 30.29 27.57 -25.00
CA VAL A 1094 29.74 27.44 -26.36
C VAL A 1094 30.03 28.73 -27.12
N THR A 1095 30.96 28.69 -28.07
CA THR A 1095 31.26 29.85 -28.93
C THR A 1095 30.32 29.89 -30.14
N ILE A 1096 29.61 31.01 -30.27
CA ILE A 1096 28.61 31.26 -31.31
C ILE A 1096 29.34 31.70 -32.59
N PRO A 1097 29.18 30.98 -33.71
CA PRO A 1097 29.90 31.29 -34.95
C PRO A 1097 29.65 32.71 -35.47
N ASP A 1098 30.67 33.32 -36.08
CA ASP A 1098 30.60 34.67 -36.67
C ASP A 1098 29.60 34.77 -37.84
N ASP A 1099 29.31 33.66 -38.51
CA ASP A 1099 28.36 33.58 -39.63
C ASP A 1099 26.91 33.31 -39.17
N ALA A 1100 26.69 33.07 -37.87
CA ALA A 1100 25.37 32.85 -37.32
C ALA A 1100 24.55 34.14 -37.38
N LYS A 1101 23.42 34.09 -38.08
CA LYS A 1101 22.57 35.27 -38.34
C LYS A 1101 21.66 35.56 -37.15
N ALA A 1102 21.43 36.84 -36.87
CA ALA A 1102 20.41 37.25 -35.89
C ALA A 1102 19.05 36.60 -36.20
N GLY A 1103 18.42 36.04 -35.18
CA GLY A 1103 17.22 35.21 -35.28
C GLY A 1103 17.47 33.70 -35.38
N ALA A 1104 18.71 33.25 -35.65
CA ALA A 1104 19.04 31.83 -35.67
C ALA A 1104 19.04 31.22 -34.26
N THR A 1105 18.82 29.91 -34.18
CA THR A 1105 18.81 29.11 -32.96
C THR A 1105 19.83 27.99 -33.03
N ILE A 1106 20.46 27.70 -31.90
CA ILE A 1106 21.40 26.59 -31.71
C ILE A 1106 20.90 25.79 -30.50
N SER A 1107 20.57 24.51 -30.67
CA SER A 1107 20.22 23.62 -29.54
C SER A 1107 21.47 22.98 -28.96
N ILE A 1108 21.64 23.08 -27.65
CA ILE A 1108 22.69 22.41 -26.87
C ILE A 1108 22.00 21.48 -25.87
N VAL A 1109 22.44 20.23 -25.84
CA VAL A 1109 21.99 19.21 -24.89
C VAL A 1109 23.13 18.88 -23.93
N MET A 1110 22.80 18.90 -22.65
CA MET A 1110 23.54 18.24 -21.59
C MET A 1110 22.99 16.82 -21.44
N GLN A 1111 23.86 15.83 -21.37
CA GLN A 1111 23.53 14.44 -21.05
C GLN A 1111 24.28 14.04 -19.78
N GLY A 1112 23.59 13.43 -18.83
CA GLY A 1112 24.17 12.77 -17.66
C GLY A 1112 23.80 11.29 -17.65
N THR A 1113 24.79 10.41 -17.52
CA THR A 1113 24.63 8.95 -17.40
C THR A 1113 25.29 8.49 -16.10
N ASP A 1114 24.57 7.78 -15.23
CA ASP A 1114 25.12 7.27 -13.97
C ASP A 1114 26.09 6.07 -14.15
N SER A 1115 26.67 5.59 -13.05
CA SER A 1115 27.54 4.40 -13.01
C SER A 1115 26.87 3.15 -12.45
N GLY A 1116 25.55 3.19 -12.24
CA GLY A 1116 24.79 2.15 -11.59
C GLY A 1116 24.58 0.90 -12.45
N HIS A 1117 23.99 -0.12 -11.84
CA HIS A 1117 23.69 -1.36 -12.54
C HIS A 1117 22.51 -1.15 -13.49
N PHE A 1118 22.77 -1.27 -14.80
CA PHE A 1118 22.00 -0.68 -15.91
C PHE A 1118 22.07 0.85 -15.90
N PRO A 1119 23.13 1.45 -16.50
CA PRO A 1119 23.36 2.89 -16.47
C PRO A 1119 22.19 3.68 -17.05
N LEU A 1120 21.55 4.51 -16.23
CA LEU A 1120 20.41 5.35 -16.63
C LEU A 1120 20.91 6.70 -17.12
N THR A 1121 20.16 7.27 -18.05
CA THR A 1121 20.55 8.51 -18.71
C THR A 1121 19.41 9.50 -18.67
N ARG A 1122 19.72 10.73 -18.27
CA ARG A 1122 18.81 11.88 -18.32
C ARG A 1122 19.53 13.07 -18.94
N TYR A 1123 18.75 14.06 -19.34
CA TYR A 1123 19.20 15.14 -20.21
C TYR A 1123 18.71 16.50 -19.74
N SER A 1124 19.23 17.55 -20.36
CA SER A 1124 18.67 18.90 -20.25
C SER A 1124 18.99 19.69 -21.52
N ARG A 1125 18.02 20.45 -22.05
CA ARG A 1125 18.13 21.19 -23.32
C ARG A 1125 18.17 22.70 -23.10
N VAL A 1126 19.00 23.41 -23.85
CA VAL A 1126 18.98 24.88 -23.94
C VAL A 1126 19.16 25.36 -25.39
N PHE A 1127 18.33 26.31 -25.81
CA PHE A 1127 18.45 27.00 -27.09
C PHE A 1127 19.21 28.32 -26.92
N VAL A 1128 20.28 28.53 -27.69
CA VAL A 1128 20.90 29.85 -27.84
C VAL A 1128 20.30 30.55 -29.04
N HIS A 1129 19.65 31.69 -28.81
CA HIS A 1129 19.13 32.57 -29.86
C HIS A 1129 20.16 33.65 -30.18
N VAL A 1130 20.53 33.74 -31.45
CA VAL A 1130 21.47 34.75 -31.94
C VAL A 1130 20.75 36.09 -32.09
N ILE A 1131 21.33 37.16 -31.54
CA ILE A 1131 20.75 38.53 -31.52
C ILE A 1131 21.66 39.58 -32.16
#